data_AF-A0A535DYD9-F1
#
_entry.id   AF-A0A535DYD9-F1
#
_cell.length_a   1.000
_cell.length_b   1.000
_cell.length_c   1.000
_cell.angle_alpha   90.00
_cell.angle_beta   90.00
_cell.angle_gamma   90.00
#
_symmetry.space_group_name_H-M   'P 1'
#
loop_
_entity.id
_entity.type
_entity.pdbx_description
1 polymer ?
#
loop_
_entity_poly.entity_id
_entity_poly.type
_entity_poly.pdbx_seq_one_letter_code
_entity_poly.pdbx_strand_id
1 'polypeptide(L)'
;MARRYSRGPFDPFDQSPFGGFREVQIPRPPRRFWIGLGFIGAALLVILLTEPLVSFLTEIQWYDALGIKSVYLTRVSLELILFFSTLLIAFLFGAANVAVTLRVRGGRALRAVGVRRRTLWSGAGAIGLGVTAVISLILAGGVGSHWQELALYLHSTPTGTTEPVYGLDVSFYLLTLPFLHDVVTSLLVLFFLVGLLVVGLYAWRGDTFDMRLPGPAIAHLSILLAGLALVLGASSILDRYDLLYSHNGYVWGAGYTDVNVRSGLAVFRVVLAVLLAIGLAVNLVIRRPAVMIAAVGVWLAAALISSIYPAIVQRVVVGPSELSQETPYISRNVKYTRDAFNLNGIEPAPYTGDAPLTPQDVAADQATIQNLRLWDNQQLQDTYQQLQSIRTYYTFNDIELDRYPINGKTTQLEISPRELDPTRLPPQAQNWVNQKLQYTHGYSVAASPVSAVVGEGLPDYVAADIPTTGPLKVTQPAIYFGQTNGDYVLAPSAEPEFDYPQGADNAHTTYKGVHSPRLDGTNRLLWSLRTGDFNMLVSSQLENQTEILYRRKVQDRIQAIAPFLQLYDNPYIVVDNGRLYWIQDAYTGGSTYPYSQQEDLANGQNYFRNSVKVVVDAYEGTVNFYIADRTDPIIRAYAATFPGLFQPLDRMPAGLQAHLRVPQTLFSVQAQVYSTYHISDPSTFYNREDVWQPAANDQGTLSPYYVLMRLPGTSQAEYLQIIPFTPYRRQNLVSWLAVRNDPGHYGEMVSYVMPKDRTILGPQQIASRIQQTPEISRDRTLLNSQGSTVTPGNLLVVPVGNSFLYFEPWYLKSTTTSQSLPELKKVILTDASQTSIVAYQSTLDDALSQLTGQAVSTGTVTGTNTPATPTTPPASSSPQVATLIQQAITHYNNAQTALTKADLATYQSEMNQVGQLLQQINAAQTGSPPPSASPSPSASPRS
;
A
#
# COMPACT_ATOMS: atom_id res chain seq x y z
N MET A 1 -91.41 -25.78 41.51
CA MET A 1 -91.40 -26.08 42.97
C MET A 1 -90.05 -25.58 43.52
N ALA A 2 -90.04 -24.60 44.44
CA ALA A 2 -89.74 -24.79 45.88
C ALA A 2 -88.25 -25.15 46.16
N ARG A 3 -87.46 -24.47 47.02
CA ARG A 3 -87.68 -23.43 48.03
C ARG A 3 -86.40 -22.58 48.29
N ARG A 4 -86.62 -21.42 48.92
CA ARG A 4 -85.73 -20.54 49.75
C ARG A 4 -84.74 -21.34 50.64
N TYR A 5 -83.58 -20.86 51.12
CA TYR A 5 -83.21 -19.66 51.92
C TYR A 5 -81.64 -19.58 51.99
N SER A 6 -80.90 -18.56 52.47
CA SER A 6 -81.13 -17.21 53.05
C SER A 6 -79.88 -16.29 52.81
N ARG A 7 -79.64 -15.26 53.64
CA ARG A 7 -78.38 -14.51 53.82
C ARG A 7 -78.02 -14.38 55.32
N GLY A 8 -76.73 -14.17 55.62
CA GLY A 8 -76.25 -13.38 56.77
C GLY A 8 -75.09 -14.00 57.56
N PRO A 9 -74.21 -13.20 58.22
CA PRO A 9 -74.15 -11.73 58.28
C PRO A 9 -72.90 -11.12 57.59
N PHE A 10 -72.80 -9.79 57.66
CA PHE A 10 -71.61 -8.99 57.35
C PHE A 10 -70.41 -9.35 58.23
N ASP A 11 -69.19 -9.30 57.68
CA ASP A 11 -67.97 -8.98 58.42
C ASP A 11 -67.55 -7.55 58.04
N PRO A 12 -67.43 -6.60 58.99
CA PRO A 12 -67.11 -5.21 58.70
C PRO A 12 -65.61 -4.88 58.65
N PHE A 13 -64.69 -5.85 58.68
CA PHE A 13 -63.25 -5.58 58.82
C PHE A 13 -62.35 -5.85 57.60
N ASP A 14 -62.88 -6.37 56.49
CA ASP A 14 -62.05 -6.76 55.33
C ASP A 14 -61.89 -5.65 54.25
N GLN A 15 -61.56 -4.43 54.68
CA GLN A 15 -61.16 -3.33 53.79
C GLN A 15 -59.68 -2.96 53.96
N SER A 16 -58.82 -3.66 53.22
CA SER A 16 -57.48 -3.18 52.90
C SER A 16 -57.57 -1.90 52.04
N PRO A 17 -56.94 -0.77 52.42
CA PRO A 17 -56.93 0.45 51.61
C PRO A 17 -55.94 0.39 50.42
N PHE A 18 -55.19 -0.70 50.27
CA PHE A 18 -54.35 -0.95 49.10
C PHE A 18 -55.09 -1.86 48.13
N GLY A 19 -55.55 -1.27 47.02
CA GLY A 19 -56.26 -1.99 45.97
C GLY A 19 -55.40 -3.11 45.40
N GLY A 20 -55.95 -4.32 45.36
CA GLY A 20 -55.26 -5.49 44.83
C GLY A 20 -54.77 -5.23 43.40
N PHE A 21 -53.54 -5.66 43.10
CA PHE A 21 -53.02 -5.67 41.74
C PHE A 21 -54.01 -6.42 40.83
N ARG A 22 -54.72 -5.68 39.97
CA ARG A 22 -55.46 -6.29 38.87
C ARG A 22 -54.48 -7.15 38.09
N GLU A 23 -54.81 -8.42 37.88
CA GLU A 23 -54.14 -9.22 36.86
C GLU A 23 -54.19 -8.43 35.55
N VAL A 24 -53.02 -7.96 35.09
CA VAL A 24 -52.89 -7.36 33.76
C VAL A 24 -52.97 -8.51 32.77
N GLN A 25 -54.21 -8.89 32.42
CA GLN A 25 -54.47 -9.82 31.35
C GLN A 25 -54.00 -9.19 30.04
N ILE A 26 -52.75 -9.50 29.65
CA ILE A 26 -52.21 -9.10 28.35
C ILE A 26 -53.12 -9.74 27.28
N PRO A 27 -53.85 -8.94 26.49
CA PRO A 27 -54.79 -9.49 25.52
C PRO A 27 -54.00 -10.28 24.48
N ARG A 28 -54.39 -11.55 24.24
CA ARG A 28 -53.77 -12.37 23.19
C ARG A 28 -53.96 -11.66 21.85
N PRO A 29 -52.89 -11.28 21.12
CA PRO A 29 -53.04 -10.51 19.90
C PRO A 29 -53.88 -11.30 18.87
N PRO A 30 -54.83 -10.62 18.18
CA PRO A 30 -55.76 -11.29 17.28
C PRO A 30 -55.02 -11.95 16.11
N ARG A 31 -55.61 -12.98 15.48
CA ARG A 31 -54.99 -13.70 14.35
C ARG A 31 -54.54 -12.77 13.21
N ARG A 32 -55.21 -11.62 13.03
CA ARG A 32 -54.83 -10.56 12.07
C ARG A 32 -53.50 -9.87 12.40
N PHE A 33 -53.14 -9.72 13.67
CA PHE A 33 -51.84 -9.19 14.11
C PHE A 33 -50.70 -10.11 13.66
N TRP A 34 -50.84 -11.43 13.86
CA TRP A 34 -49.85 -12.42 13.42
C TRP A 34 -49.74 -12.52 11.89
N ILE A 35 -50.85 -12.33 11.16
CA ILE A 35 -50.82 -12.24 9.69
C ILE A 35 -50.08 -10.97 9.24
N GLY A 36 -50.36 -9.81 9.84
CA GLY A 36 -49.64 -8.56 9.58
C GLY A 36 -48.14 -8.66 9.90
N LEU A 37 -47.80 -9.25 11.05
CA LEU A 37 -46.41 -9.54 11.44
C LEU A 37 -45.74 -10.52 10.46
N GLY A 38 -46.49 -11.49 9.92
CA GLY A 38 -46.03 -12.40 8.87
C GLY A 38 -45.72 -11.68 7.55
N PHE A 39 -46.57 -10.75 7.13
CA PHE A 39 -46.29 -9.90 5.95
C PHE A 39 -45.09 -8.97 6.17
N ILE A 40 -44.98 -8.34 7.35
CA ILE A 40 -43.81 -7.52 7.71
C ILE A 40 -42.54 -8.39 7.73
N GLY A 41 -42.58 -9.57 8.34
CA GLY A 41 -41.47 -10.52 8.36
C GLY A 41 -41.07 -11.01 6.96
N ALA A 42 -42.04 -11.28 6.08
CA ALA A 42 -41.79 -11.63 4.69
C ALA A 42 -41.19 -10.46 3.89
N ALA A 43 -41.68 -9.24 4.07
CA ALA A 43 -41.13 -8.05 3.43
C ALA A 43 -39.69 -7.77 3.90
N LEU A 44 -39.43 -7.85 5.21
CA LEU A 44 -38.08 -7.74 5.77
C LEU A 44 -37.14 -8.83 5.25
N LEU A 45 -37.62 -10.08 5.12
CA LEU A 45 -36.85 -11.19 4.57
C LEU A 45 -36.55 -11.00 3.08
N VAL A 46 -37.49 -10.47 2.29
CA VAL A 46 -37.23 -10.11 0.89
C VAL A 46 -36.19 -8.99 0.81
N ILE A 47 -36.31 -7.93 1.59
CA ILE A 47 -35.31 -6.84 1.64
C ILE A 47 -33.93 -7.38 2.03
N LEU A 48 -33.85 -8.19 3.09
CA LEU A 48 -32.62 -8.79 3.60
C LEU A 48 -31.94 -9.74 2.60
N LEU A 49 -32.70 -10.45 1.78
CA LEU A 49 -32.17 -11.38 0.77
C LEU A 49 -31.94 -10.74 -0.61
N THR A 50 -32.49 -9.55 -0.87
CA THR A 50 -32.37 -8.89 -2.18
C THR A 50 -30.93 -8.43 -2.42
N GLU A 51 -30.28 -7.75 -1.46
CA GLU A 51 -28.90 -7.28 -1.64
C GLU A 51 -27.91 -8.45 -1.85
N PRO A 52 -27.89 -9.52 -1.01
CA PRO A 52 -26.97 -10.64 -1.23
C PRO A 52 -27.19 -11.36 -2.57
N LEU A 53 -28.44 -11.45 -3.04
CA LEU A 53 -28.76 -12.07 -4.33
C LEU A 53 -28.33 -11.18 -5.51
N VAL A 54 -28.60 -9.87 -5.46
CA VAL A 54 -28.16 -8.92 -6.49
C VAL A 54 -26.64 -8.83 -6.53
N SER A 55 -25.99 -8.78 -5.36
CA SER A 55 -24.54 -8.85 -5.19
C SER A 55 -23.99 -10.12 -5.84
N PHE A 56 -24.47 -11.30 -5.46
CA PHE A 56 -24.02 -12.58 -6.03
C PHE A 56 -24.16 -12.65 -7.56
N LEU A 57 -25.28 -12.20 -8.11
CA LEU A 57 -25.51 -12.22 -9.56
C LEU A 57 -24.63 -11.21 -10.32
N THR A 58 -24.46 -9.99 -9.79
CA THR A 58 -23.63 -8.96 -10.44
C THR A 58 -22.13 -9.23 -10.30
N GLU A 59 -21.68 -9.79 -9.17
CA GLU A 59 -20.32 -10.31 -9.03
C GLU A 59 -20.05 -11.43 -10.04
N ILE A 60 -20.94 -12.42 -10.18
CA ILE A 60 -20.76 -13.48 -11.18
C ILE A 60 -20.60 -12.90 -12.58
N GLN A 61 -21.43 -11.92 -12.98
CA GLN A 61 -21.30 -11.27 -14.28
C GLN A 61 -19.96 -10.54 -14.45
N TRP A 62 -19.49 -9.85 -13.42
CA TRP A 62 -18.21 -9.12 -13.44
C TRP A 62 -17.00 -10.07 -13.55
N TYR A 63 -16.98 -11.17 -12.81
CA TYR A 63 -15.91 -12.17 -12.93
C TYR A 63 -15.99 -12.99 -14.24
N ASP A 64 -17.18 -13.24 -14.80
CA ASP A 64 -17.35 -13.92 -16.09
C ASP A 64 -16.84 -13.06 -17.26
N ALA A 65 -17.13 -11.75 -17.23
CA ALA A 65 -16.62 -10.78 -18.21
C ALA A 65 -15.09 -10.67 -18.22
N LEU A 66 -14.43 -11.00 -17.10
CA LEU A 66 -12.97 -11.07 -16.96
C LEU A 66 -12.40 -12.49 -17.16
N GLY A 67 -13.23 -13.49 -17.49
CA GLY A 67 -12.80 -14.88 -17.68
C GLY A 67 -12.39 -15.64 -16.41
N ILE A 68 -12.60 -15.05 -15.22
CA ILE A 68 -12.12 -15.55 -13.91
C ILE A 68 -13.26 -15.99 -12.97
N LYS A 69 -14.43 -16.32 -13.51
CA LYS A 69 -15.61 -16.82 -12.77
C LYS A 69 -15.33 -17.96 -11.79
N SER A 70 -14.36 -18.82 -12.09
CA SER A 70 -13.91 -19.88 -11.18
C SER A 70 -13.42 -19.35 -9.83
N VAL A 71 -12.73 -18.20 -9.82
CA VAL A 71 -12.15 -17.59 -8.61
C VAL A 71 -13.25 -17.21 -7.62
N TYR A 72 -14.28 -16.50 -8.09
CA TYR A 72 -15.43 -16.13 -7.26
C TYR A 72 -16.19 -17.35 -6.74
N LEU A 73 -16.47 -18.32 -7.61
CA LEU A 73 -17.19 -19.53 -7.23
C LEU A 73 -16.41 -20.38 -6.22
N THR A 74 -15.09 -20.50 -6.35
CA THR A 74 -14.25 -21.19 -5.36
C THR A 74 -14.27 -20.46 -4.02
N ARG A 75 -14.08 -19.14 -4.00
CA ARG A 75 -14.10 -18.34 -2.77
C ARG A 75 -15.42 -18.50 -2.02
N VAL A 76 -16.54 -18.23 -2.70
CA VAL A 76 -17.89 -18.35 -2.13
C VAL A 76 -18.19 -19.80 -1.72
N SER A 77 -17.67 -20.81 -2.43
CA SER A 77 -17.84 -22.20 -2.01
C SER A 77 -17.14 -22.49 -0.67
N LEU A 78 -15.92 -21.97 -0.46
CA LEU A 78 -15.21 -22.13 0.82
C LEU A 78 -15.92 -21.39 1.97
N GLU A 79 -16.31 -20.13 1.74
CA GLU A 79 -17.11 -19.32 2.68
C GLU A 79 -18.40 -20.07 3.09
N LEU A 80 -19.17 -20.58 2.12
CA LEU A 80 -20.43 -21.29 2.37
C LEU A 80 -20.20 -22.67 3.03
N ILE A 81 -19.14 -23.40 2.69
CA ILE A 81 -18.80 -24.67 3.34
C ILE A 81 -18.49 -24.43 4.82
N LEU A 82 -17.66 -23.44 5.16
CA LEU A 82 -17.36 -23.08 6.55
C LEU A 82 -18.61 -22.60 7.30
N PHE A 83 -19.39 -21.70 6.68
CA PHE A 83 -20.62 -21.18 7.26
C PHE A 83 -21.61 -22.31 7.57
N PHE A 84 -21.98 -23.14 6.59
CA PHE A 84 -22.99 -24.17 6.77
C PHE A 84 -22.51 -25.34 7.64
N SER A 85 -21.23 -25.73 7.57
CA SER A 85 -20.68 -26.76 8.46
C SER A 85 -20.67 -26.28 9.91
N THR A 86 -20.21 -25.05 10.18
CA THR A 86 -20.19 -24.45 11.51
C THR A 86 -21.61 -24.25 12.04
N LEU A 87 -22.52 -23.71 11.22
CA LEU A 87 -23.94 -23.54 11.57
C LEU A 87 -24.58 -24.86 11.98
N LEU A 88 -24.36 -25.92 11.19
CA LEU A 88 -24.92 -27.24 11.45
C LEU A 88 -24.34 -27.85 12.73
N ILE A 89 -23.02 -27.84 12.89
CA ILE A 89 -22.33 -28.41 14.07
C ILE A 89 -22.74 -27.65 15.34
N ALA A 90 -22.68 -26.32 15.33
CA ALA A 90 -23.06 -25.49 16.46
C ALA A 90 -24.55 -25.64 16.84
N PHE A 91 -25.44 -25.66 15.83
CA PHE A 91 -26.87 -25.80 16.07
C PHE A 91 -27.22 -27.19 16.60
N LEU A 92 -26.67 -28.28 16.02
CA LEU A 92 -26.89 -29.63 16.51
C LEU A 92 -26.36 -29.82 17.93
N PHE A 93 -25.15 -29.30 18.21
CA PHE A 93 -24.55 -29.35 19.54
C PHE A 93 -25.40 -28.58 20.57
N GLY A 94 -25.76 -27.32 20.29
CA GLY A 94 -26.60 -26.52 21.18
C GLY A 94 -28.00 -27.11 21.35
N ALA A 95 -28.64 -27.57 20.27
CA ALA A 95 -29.98 -28.14 20.32
C ALA A 95 -30.03 -29.48 21.09
N ALA A 96 -28.99 -30.30 20.98
CA ALA A 96 -28.83 -31.51 21.79
C ALA A 96 -28.74 -31.16 23.28
N ASN A 97 -27.92 -30.17 23.65
CA ASN A 97 -27.77 -29.68 25.02
C ASN A 97 -29.07 -29.06 25.56
N VAL A 98 -29.80 -28.27 24.76
CA VAL A 98 -31.14 -27.76 25.11
C VAL A 98 -32.15 -28.90 25.30
N ALA A 99 -32.14 -29.91 24.42
CA ALA A 99 -33.03 -31.06 24.53
C ALA A 99 -32.77 -31.88 25.81
N VAL A 100 -31.50 -32.11 26.18
CA VAL A 100 -31.13 -32.76 27.45
C VAL A 100 -31.56 -31.91 28.65
N THR A 101 -31.30 -30.60 28.61
CA THR A 101 -31.68 -29.64 29.67
C THR A 101 -33.19 -29.67 29.96
N LEU A 102 -34.02 -29.63 28.91
CA LEU A 102 -35.48 -29.68 29.04
C LEU A 102 -35.98 -31.05 29.51
N ARG A 103 -35.38 -32.16 29.05
CA ARG A 103 -35.69 -33.52 29.53
C ARG A 103 -35.38 -33.69 31.02
N VAL A 104 -34.32 -33.06 31.51
CA VAL A 104 -33.94 -33.03 32.93
C VAL A 104 -34.91 -32.16 33.75
N ARG A 105 -35.22 -30.94 33.29
CA ARG A 105 -36.18 -30.02 33.95
C ARG A 105 -37.59 -30.60 34.07
N GLY A 106 -38.05 -31.36 33.07
CA GLY A 106 -39.42 -31.90 33.01
C GLY A 106 -39.80 -32.94 34.08
N GLY A 107 -38.85 -33.42 34.89
CA GLY A 107 -39.10 -34.31 36.03
C GLY A 107 -39.67 -35.71 35.70
N ARG A 108 -39.90 -36.51 36.75
CA ARG A 108 -40.65 -37.78 36.70
C ARG A 108 -42.15 -37.58 37.01
N ALA A 109 -42.50 -36.61 37.86
CA ALA A 109 -43.86 -36.40 38.34
C ALA A 109 -44.89 -36.15 37.22
N LEU A 110 -44.57 -35.32 36.23
CA LEU A 110 -45.47 -35.05 35.09
C LEU A 110 -45.63 -36.23 34.13
N ARG A 111 -44.67 -37.16 34.10
CA ARG A 111 -44.75 -38.40 33.30
C ARG A 111 -45.64 -39.46 33.96
N ALA A 112 -45.71 -39.48 35.29
CA ALA A 112 -46.58 -40.39 36.03
C ALA A 112 -48.08 -40.12 35.80
N VAL A 113 -48.46 -38.89 35.42
CA VAL A 113 -49.85 -38.48 35.14
C VAL A 113 -50.17 -38.52 33.63
N GLY A 114 -49.39 -39.25 32.82
CA GLY A 114 -49.66 -39.48 31.40
C GLY A 114 -49.48 -38.28 30.45
N VAL A 115 -49.17 -37.08 30.96
CA VAL A 115 -49.08 -35.84 30.16
C VAL A 115 -47.80 -35.82 29.30
N ARG A 116 -47.90 -36.36 28.09
CA ARG A 116 -46.86 -36.24 27.04
C ARG A 116 -46.82 -34.82 26.44
N ARG A 117 -46.37 -33.81 27.20
CA ARG A 117 -46.00 -32.51 26.60
C ARG A 117 -44.79 -32.69 25.67
N ARG A 118 -44.88 -32.19 24.43
CA ARG A 118 -43.72 -32.02 23.53
C ARG A 118 -42.74 -31.05 24.19
N THR A 119 -41.71 -31.58 24.87
CA THR A 119 -40.87 -30.80 25.80
C THR A 119 -40.10 -29.67 25.11
N LEU A 120 -39.68 -29.90 23.87
CA LEU A 120 -39.02 -28.91 22.99
C LEU A 120 -39.94 -27.74 22.59
N TRP A 121 -41.26 -27.94 22.56
CA TRP A 121 -42.26 -26.95 22.12
C TRP A 121 -42.90 -26.21 23.31
N SER A 122 -42.23 -26.24 24.47
CA SER A 122 -42.54 -25.35 25.60
C SER A 122 -41.95 -23.96 25.34
N GLY A 123 -42.44 -22.90 26.00
CA GLY A 123 -41.89 -21.55 25.83
C GLY A 123 -40.37 -21.48 26.09
N ALA A 124 -39.89 -22.18 27.13
CA ALA A 124 -38.47 -22.29 27.41
C ALA A 124 -37.68 -23.13 26.38
N GLY A 125 -38.33 -24.07 25.69
CA GLY A 125 -37.72 -24.83 24.60
C GLY A 125 -37.65 -24.03 23.30
N ALA A 126 -38.69 -23.28 22.97
CA ALA A 126 -38.69 -22.34 21.85
C ALA A 126 -37.62 -21.25 22.04
N ILE A 127 -37.52 -20.67 23.24
CA ILE A 127 -36.47 -19.69 23.58
C ILE A 127 -35.08 -20.35 23.55
N GLY A 128 -34.90 -21.53 24.14
CA GLY A 128 -33.61 -22.23 24.12
C GLY A 128 -33.12 -22.57 22.72
N LEU A 129 -34.01 -23.05 21.83
CA LEU A 129 -33.69 -23.31 20.42
C LEU A 129 -33.49 -22.01 19.62
N GLY A 130 -34.25 -20.95 19.91
CA GLY A 130 -34.07 -19.63 19.31
C GLY A 130 -32.70 -19.02 19.65
N VAL A 131 -32.31 -19.02 20.93
CA VAL A 131 -30.98 -18.57 21.37
C VAL A 131 -29.88 -19.48 20.80
N THR A 132 -30.11 -20.79 20.69
CA THR A 132 -29.17 -21.71 20.00
C THR A 132 -28.99 -21.31 18.53
N ALA A 133 -30.08 -21.02 17.80
CA ALA A 133 -30.01 -20.58 16.42
C ALA A 133 -29.23 -19.26 16.29
N VAL A 134 -29.45 -18.30 17.19
CA VAL A 134 -28.70 -17.03 17.22
C VAL A 134 -27.21 -17.26 17.50
N ILE A 135 -26.84 -18.06 18.52
CA ILE A 135 -25.44 -18.42 18.80
C ILE A 135 -24.79 -19.08 17.57
N SER A 136 -25.52 -20.01 16.93
CA SER A 136 -25.00 -20.77 15.79
C SER A 136 -24.84 -19.90 14.54
N LEU A 137 -25.74 -18.94 14.29
CA LEU A 137 -25.64 -17.97 13.20
C LEU A 137 -24.49 -16.97 13.42
N ILE A 138 -24.30 -16.48 14.65
CA ILE A 138 -23.19 -15.57 14.98
C ILE A 138 -21.85 -16.31 14.80
N LEU A 139 -21.72 -17.53 15.34
CA LEU A 139 -20.50 -18.31 15.22
C LEU A 139 -20.21 -18.70 13.77
N ALA A 140 -21.24 -19.13 13.02
CA ALA A 140 -21.10 -19.47 11.60
C ALA A 140 -20.72 -18.26 10.74
N GLY A 141 -21.28 -17.08 11.03
CA GLY A 141 -20.92 -15.83 10.35
C GLY A 141 -19.46 -15.45 10.57
N GLY A 142 -18.97 -15.57 11.81
CA GLY A 142 -17.55 -15.35 12.14
C GLY A 142 -16.61 -16.35 11.47
N VAL A 143 -16.86 -17.66 11.64
CA VAL A 143 -16.01 -18.71 11.04
C VAL A 143 -16.07 -18.69 9.51
N GLY A 144 -17.20 -18.31 8.92
CA GLY A 144 -17.37 -18.19 7.47
C GLY A 144 -16.43 -17.18 6.81
N SER A 145 -15.99 -16.13 7.53
CA SER A 145 -14.98 -15.20 7.00
C SER A 145 -13.54 -15.72 7.01
N HIS A 146 -13.22 -16.76 7.80
CA HIS A 146 -11.90 -17.40 7.87
C HIS A 146 -11.68 -18.47 6.79
N TRP A 147 -12.13 -18.16 5.57
CA TRP A 147 -12.01 -19.08 4.43
C TRP A 147 -10.57 -19.15 3.88
N GLN A 148 -9.75 -18.11 4.15
CA GLN A 148 -8.36 -18.04 3.71
C GLN A 148 -7.51 -19.07 4.46
N GLU A 149 -7.69 -19.16 5.76
CA GLU A 149 -7.04 -20.10 6.66
C GLU A 149 -7.40 -21.55 6.29
N LEU A 150 -8.67 -21.81 5.93
CA LEU A 150 -9.08 -23.10 5.34
C LEU A 150 -8.39 -23.37 3.99
N ALA A 151 -8.29 -22.38 3.11
CA ALA A 151 -7.65 -22.53 1.80
C ALA A 151 -6.17 -22.91 1.92
N LEU A 152 -5.44 -22.22 2.83
CA LEU A 152 -4.04 -22.50 3.15
C LEU A 152 -3.88 -23.88 3.81
N TYR A 153 -4.77 -24.26 4.72
CA TYR A 153 -4.78 -25.57 5.36
C TYR A 153 -4.98 -26.72 4.34
N LEU A 154 -5.95 -26.59 3.44
CA LEU A 154 -6.28 -27.61 2.44
C LEU A 154 -5.18 -27.80 1.38
N HIS A 155 -4.43 -26.74 1.06
CA HIS A 155 -3.35 -26.75 0.07
C HIS A 155 -1.96 -26.58 0.67
N SER A 156 -1.81 -26.92 1.95
CA SER A 156 -0.53 -26.88 2.66
C SER A 156 0.49 -27.80 1.99
N THR A 157 1.65 -27.24 1.61
CA THR A 157 2.76 -28.01 1.03
C THR A 157 4.06 -27.72 1.79
N PRO A 158 4.91 -28.73 2.06
CA PRO A 158 6.18 -28.51 2.75
C PRO A 158 7.08 -27.49 2.04
N THR A 159 7.77 -26.68 2.84
CA THR A 159 8.84 -25.78 2.39
C THR A 159 10.17 -26.50 2.22
N GLY A 160 10.40 -27.56 2.99
CA GLY A 160 11.72 -28.20 3.16
C GLY A 160 12.54 -27.58 4.31
N THR A 161 12.05 -26.52 4.94
CA THR A 161 12.69 -25.87 6.10
C THR A 161 11.97 -26.29 7.38
N THR A 162 12.63 -27.11 8.20
CA THR A 162 12.10 -27.59 9.49
C THR A 162 12.71 -26.84 10.67
N GLU A 163 11.89 -26.43 11.64
CA GLU A 163 12.39 -25.81 12.87
C GLU A 163 12.98 -26.86 13.86
N PRO A 164 13.96 -26.48 14.71
CA PRO A 164 14.78 -27.43 15.46
C PRO A 164 14.26 -27.81 16.86
N VAL A 165 13.08 -27.35 17.29
CA VAL A 165 12.50 -27.63 18.62
C VAL A 165 11.51 -28.79 18.57
N TYR A 166 10.59 -28.80 17.59
CA TYR A 166 9.60 -29.87 17.41
C TYR A 166 9.78 -30.66 16.12
N GLY A 167 10.65 -30.21 15.21
CA GLY A 167 10.94 -30.89 13.93
C GLY A 167 9.85 -30.67 12.88
N LEU A 168 9.03 -29.63 13.02
CA LEU A 168 7.94 -29.33 12.09
C LEU A 168 8.41 -28.41 10.95
N ASP A 169 7.87 -28.60 9.75
CA ASP A 169 8.12 -27.72 8.60
C ASP A 169 7.50 -26.33 8.83
N VAL A 170 8.12 -25.27 8.32
CA VAL A 170 7.59 -23.89 8.34
C VAL A 170 6.16 -23.82 7.76
N SER A 171 5.79 -24.68 6.82
CA SER A 171 4.43 -24.76 6.27
C SER A 171 3.37 -25.12 7.32
N PHE A 172 3.73 -25.85 8.38
CA PHE A 172 2.83 -26.08 9.50
C PHE A 172 2.46 -24.75 10.16
N TYR A 173 3.45 -23.91 10.44
CA TYR A 173 3.24 -22.64 11.14
C TYR A 173 2.53 -21.60 10.28
N LEU A 174 2.92 -21.45 9.01
CA LEU A 174 2.31 -20.45 8.11
C LEU A 174 0.92 -20.86 7.59
N LEU A 175 0.72 -22.14 7.25
CA LEU A 175 -0.45 -22.59 6.49
C LEU A 175 -1.45 -23.42 7.29
N THR A 176 -1.01 -24.07 8.38
CA THR A 176 -1.81 -25.09 9.08
C THR A 176 -2.25 -24.63 10.47
N LEU A 177 -1.32 -24.05 11.24
CA LEU A 177 -1.53 -23.59 12.62
C LEU A 177 -2.62 -22.52 12.78
N PRO A 178 -2.76 -21.50 11.90
CA PRO A 178 -3.83 -20.50 12.02
C PRO A 178 -5.22 -21.14 12.00
N PHE A 179 -5.49 -22.03 11.04
CA PHE A 179 -6.76 -22.75 10.95
C PHE A 179 -7.04 -23.65 12.17
N LEU A 180 -6.00 -24.27 12.75
CA LEU A 180 -6.15 -25.05 13.99
C LEU A 180 -6.53 -24.16 15.18
N HIS A 181 -5.96 -22.95 15.27
CA HIS A 181 -6.34 -21.94 16.26
C HIS A 181 -7.78 -21.47 16.07
N ASP A 182 -8.23 -21.23 14.84
CA ASP A 182 -9.63 -20.87 14.54
C ASP A 182 -10.62 -21.96 14.99
N VAL A 183 -10.30 -23.23 14.69
CA VAL A 183 -11.12 -24.39 15.09
C VAL A 183 -11.18 -24.52 16.62
N VAL A 184 -10.03 -24.45 17.32
CA VAL A 184 -10.00 -24.56 18.79
C VAL A 184 -10.70 -23.37 19.45
N THR A 185 -10.47 -22.15 18.97
CA THR A 185 -11.12 -20.93 19.48
C THR A 185 -12.63 -20.98 19.29
N SER A 186 -13.09 -21.41 18.11
CA SER A 186 -14.51 -21.59 17.80
C SER A 186 -15.16 -22.63 18.71
N LEU A 187 -14.46 -23.73 19.02
CA LEU A 187 -14.91 -24.72 20.00
C LEU A 187 -14.96 -24.15 21.43
N LEU A 188 -13.96 -23.38 21.87
CA LEU A 188 -13.97 -22.72 23.18
C LEU A 188 -15.19 -21.80 23.32
N VAL A 189 -15.44 -20.94 22.32
CA VAL A 189 -16.60 -20.04 22.28
C VAL A 189 -17.91 -20.83 22.27
N LEU A 190 -18.02 -21.90 21.47
CA LEU A 190 -19.22 -22.75 21.41
C LEU A 190 -19.52 -23.42 22.76
N PHE A 191 -18.52 -24.07 23.39
CA PHE A 191 -18.68 -24.71 24.69
C PHE A 191 -19.01 -23.70 25.80
N PHE A 192 -18.40 -22.51 25.75
CA PHE A 192 -18.68 -21.43 26.71
C PHE A 192 -20.11 -20.89 26.57
N LEU A 193 -20.52 -20.47 25.37
CA LEU A 193 -21.84 -19.89 25.13
C LEU A 193 -22.98 -20.90 25.35
N VAL A 194 -22.82 -22.15 24.89
CA VAL A 194 -23.79 -23.22 25.16
C VAL A 194 -23.79 -23.60 26.65
N GLY A 195 -22.64 -23.57 27.31
CA GLY A 195 -22.53 -23.73 28.77
C GLY A 195 -23.34 -22.68 29.53
N LEU A 196 -23.17 -21.39 29.20
CA LEU A 196 -23.94 -20.29 29.78
C LEU A 196 -25.45 -20.43 29.51
N LEU A 197 -25.83 -20.77 28.27
CA LEU A 197 -27.23 -21.04 27.91
C LEU A 197 -27.83 -22.17 28.76
N VAL A 198 -27.11 -23.28 28.93
CA VAL A 198 -27.56 -24.42 29.74
C VAL A 198 -27.66 -24.07 31.22
N VAL A 199 -26.71 -23.31 31.78
CA VAL A 199 -26.78 -22.80 33.15
C VAL A 199 -28.02 -21.90 33.32
N GLY A 200 -28.22 -20.93 32.43
CA GLY A 200 -29.37 -20.02 32.46
C GLY A 200 -30.70 -20.75 32.34
N LEU A 201 -30.80 -21.73 31.44
CA LEU A 201 -31.98 -22.57 31.28
C LEU A 201 -32.26 -23.46 32.50
N TYR A 202 -31.24 -23.90 33.25
CA TYR A 202 -31.44 -24.65 34.50
C TYR A 202 -31.83 -23.74 35.68
N ALA A 203 -31.24 -22.54 35.77
CA ALA A 203 -31.56 -21.58 36.82
C ALA A 203 -32.96 -20.98 36.65
N TRP A 204 -33.42 -20.78 35.41
CA TRP A 204 -34.73 -20.21 35.11
C TRP A 204 -35.88 -21.16 35.47
N ARG A 205 -36.85 -20.69 36.26
CA ARG A 205 -38.07 -21.45 36.65
C ARG A 205 -39.39 -20.79 36.23
N GLY A 206 -39.37 -19.95 35.20
CA GLY A 206 -40.51 -19.15 34.78
C GLY A 206 -40.39 -17.75 35.36
N ASP A 207 -40.91 -17.57 36.58
CA ASP A 207 -41.01 -16.25 37.21
C ASP A 207 -39.81 -15.90 38.11
N THR A 208 -38.90 -16.86 38.34
CA THR A 208 -37.71 -16.71 39.20
C THR A 208 -36.47 -17.39 38.61
N PHE A 209 -35.30 -16.96 39.08
CA PHE A 209 -34.02 -17.64 38.89
C PHE A 209 -33.54 -18.25 40.21
N ASP A 210 -33.33 -19.57 40.24
CA ASP A 210 -32.82 -20.32 41.40
C ASP A 210 -31.57 -21.12 40.99
N MET A 211 -30.42 -20.74 41.55
CA MET A 211 -29.13 -21.40 41.30
C MET A 211 -28.98 -22.79 41.95
N ARG A 212 -30.00 -23.30 42.66
CA ARG A 212 -30.01 -24.67 43.21
C ARG A 212 -30.22 -25.70 42.10
N LEU A 213 -29.10 -26.14 41.52
CA LEU A 213 -29.05 -27.15 40.45
C LEU A 213 -29.40 -28.56 40.98
N PRO A 214 -30.36 -29.28 40.38
CA PRO A 214 -30.65 -30.67 40.74
C PRO A 214 -29.52 -31.61 40.26
N GLY A 215 -29.36 -32.76 40.93
CA GLY A 215 -28.27 -33.71 40.63
C GLY A 215 -28.06 -34.06 39.14
N PRO A 216 -29.11 -34.33 38.34
CA PRO A 216 -28.93 -34.60 36.90
C PRO A 216 -28.54 -33.36 36.07
N ALA A 217 -28.82 -32.14 36.54
CA ALA A 217 -28.31 -30.91 35.93
C ALA A 217 -26.82 -30.72 36.23
N ILE A 218 -26.38 -31.07 37.45
CA ILE A 218 -24.96 -31.11 37.82
C ILE A 218 -24.20 -32.12 36.94
N ALA A 219 -24.79 -33.30 36.68
CA ALA A 219 -24.21 -34.28 35.74
C ALA A 219 -24.07 -33.71 34.31
N HIS A 220 -25.09 -33.01 33.81
CA HIS A 220 -25.07 -32.39 32.48
C HIS A 220 -24.05 -31.24 32.37
N LEU A 221 -23.97 -30.39 33.39
CA LEU A 221 -22.95 -29.33 33.43
C LEU A 221 -21.53 -29.91 33.62
N SER A 222 -21.39 -31.04 34.30
CA SER A 222 -20.10 -31.73 34.42
C SER A 222 -19.61 -32.29 33.08
N ILE A 223 -20.47 -32.86 32.23
CA ILE A 223 -20.03 -33.34 30.91
C ILE A 223 -19.68 -32.18 29.96
N LEU A 224 -20.39 -31.04 30.05
CA LEU A 224 -20.04 -29.83 29.31
C LEU A 224 -18.71 -29.22 29.77
N LEU A 225 -18.47 -29.15 31.08
CA LEU A 225 -17.17 -28.73 31.63
C LEU A 225 -16.05 -29.72 31.30
N ALA A 226 -16.33 -31.02 31.21
CA ALA A 226 -15.35 -32.01 30.77
C ALA A 226 -14.94 -31.79 29.31
N GLY A 227 -15.90 -31.53 28.43
CA GLY A 227 -15.63 -31.16 27.04
C GLY A 227 -14.84 -29.85 26.94
N LEU A 228 -15.23 -28.81 27.68
CA LEU A 228 -14.49 -27.54 27.73
C LEU A 228 -13.06 -27.74 28.25
N ALA A 229 -12.84 -28.58 29.26
CA ALA A 229 -11.51 -28.92 29.74
C ALA A 229 -10.65 -29.60 28.65
N LEU A 230 -11.22 -30.51 27.86
CA LEU A 230 -10.51 -31.12 26.73
C LEU A 230 -10.16 -30.11 25.63
N VAL A 231 -11.05 -29.16 25.31
CA VAL A 231 -10.74 -28.08 24.34
C VAL A 231 -9.67 -27.13 24.87
N LEU A 232 -9.69 -26.81 26.17
CA LEU A 232 -8.59 -26.07 26.84
C LEU A 232 -7.27 -26.85 26.84
N GLY A 233 -7.33 -28.18 26.91
CA GLY A 233 -6.21 -29.08 26.66
C GLY A 233 -5.70 -28.97 25.23
N ALA A 234 -6.58 -28.98 24.22
CA ALA A 234 -6.20 -28.78 22.82
C ALA A 234 -5.57 -27.41 22.56
N SER A 235 -6.10 -26.34 23.15
CA SER A 235 -5.45 -25.01 23.17
C SER A 235 -4.05 -25.10 23.74
N SER A 236 -3.88 -25.76 24.90
CA SER A 236 -2.56 -25.96 25.51
C SER A 236 -1.58 -26.77 24.66
N ILE A 237 -2.02 -27.50 23.62
CA ILE A 237 -1.13 -28.10 22.62
C ILE A 237 -0.66 -27.04 21.62
N LEU A 238 -1.58 -26.19 21.13
CA LEU A 238 -1.26 -25.12 20.18
C LEU A 238 -0.37 -24.03 20.81
N ASP A 239 -0.66 -23.63 22.06
CA ASP A 239 0.15 -22.71 22.88
C ASP A 239 1.67 -23.04 22.85
N ARG A 240 2.05 -24.30 22.61
CA ARG A 240 3.45 -24.77 22.54
C ARG A 240 4.17 -24.33 21.27
N TYR A 241 3.44 -24.24 20.16
CA TYR A 241 3.95 -23.80 18.87
C TYR A 241 4.06 -22.27 18.85
N ASP A 242 3.13 -21.57 19.52
CA ASP A 242 3.11 -20.12 19.65
C ASP A 242 4.39 -19.54 20.31
N LEU A 243 5.02 -20.32 21.21
CA LEU A 243 6.31 -20.00 21.81
C LEU A 243 7.40 -19.71 20.75
N LEU A 244 7.30 -20.32 19.57
CA LEU A 244 8.30 -20.16 18.51
C LEU A 244 8.22 -18.82 17.79
N TYR A 245 7.16 -18.04 17.97
CA TYR A 245 7.03 -16.67 17.42
C TYR A 245 6.62 -15.64 18.48
N SER A 246 6.77 -15.95 19.77
CA SER A 246 6.60 -14.98 20.87
C SER A 246 7.86 -14.13 21.09
N HIS A 247 7.69 -12.90 21.59
CA HIS A 247 8.82 -12.03 21.95
C HIS A 247 9.30 -12.25 23.39
N ASN A 248 10.61 -12.40 23.58
CA ASN A 248 11.23 -12.73 24.87
C ASN A 248 12.09 -11.60 25.48
N GLY A 249 11.98 -10.37 24.95
CA GLY A 249 12.62 -9.17 25.48
C GLY A 249 13.96 -8.82 24.83
N TYR A 250 14.72 -9.82 24.38
CA TYR A 250 15.98 -9.62 23.64
C TYR A 250 15.89 -10.08 22.17
N VAL A 251 15.17 -11.17 21.87
CA VAL A 251 14.86 -11.68 20.51
C VAL A 251 13.43 -12.21 20.38
N TRP A 252 13.05 -12.56 19.15
CA TRP A 252 11.81 -13.27 18.82
C TRP A 252 12.03 -14.79 18.71
N GLY A 253 11.04 -15.54 19.20
CA GLY A 253 11.04 -17.01 19.24
C GLY A 253 11.55 -17.62 20.54
N ALA A 254 11.26 -18.92 20.71
CA ALA A 254 11.37 -19.62 21.99
C ALA A 254 12.81 -19.66 22.53
N GLY A 255 13.04 -19.00 23.66
CA GLY A 255 14.31 -19.00 24.39
C GLY A 255 14.48 -20.22 25.31
N TYR A 256 15.53 -20.22 26.11
CA TYR A 256 15.89 -21.34 26.99
C TYR A 256 14.73 -21.75 27.91
N THR A 257 14.11 -20.77 28.58
CA THR A 257 13.00 -21.03 29.51
C THR A 257 11.75 -21.54 28.79
N ASP A 258 11.49 -21.14 27.55
CA ASP A 258 10.28 -21.57 26.84
C ASP A 258 10.39 -23.03 26.41
N VAL A 259 11.53 -23.39 25.82
CA VAL A 259 11.80 -24.75 25.35
C VAL A 259 11.90 -25.73 26.53
N ASN A 260 12.62 -25.39 27.60
CA ASN A 260 12.85 -26.29 28.72
C ASN A 260 11.74 -26.30 29.78
N VAL A 261 10.96 -25.21 29.91
CA VAL A 261 9.95 -25.07 30.98
C VAL A 261 8.54 -24.87 30.43
N ARG A 262 8.27 -23.85 29.59
CA ARG A 262 6.90 -23.58 29.13
C ARG A 262 6.33 -24.72 28.29
N SER A 263 7.12 -25.29 27.38
CA SER A 263 6.72 -26.45 26.58
C SER A 263 6.32 -27.65 27.46
N GLY A 264 7.05 -27.88 28.56
CA GLY A 264 6.72 -28.91 29.55
C GLY A 264 5.46 -28.60 30.38
N LEU A 265 5.30 -27.35 30.82
CA LEU A 265 4.09 -26.89 31.53
C LEU A 265 2.82 -27.01 30.68
N ALA A 266 2.93 -26.75 29.39
CA ALA A 266 1.84 -26.95 28.44
C ALA A 266 1.45 -28.42 28.32
N VAL A 267 2.41 -29.35 28.22
CA VAL A 267 2.12 -30.81 28.29
C VAL A 267 1.47 -31.18 29.63
N PHE A 268 1.93 -30.61 30.75
CA PHE A 268 1.28 -30.81 32.06
C PHE A 268 -0.18 -30.32 32.06
N ARG A 269 -0.49 -29.16 31.47
CA ARG A 269 -1.87 -28.67 31.30
C ARG A 269 -2.72 -29.62 30.45
N VAL A 270 -2.18 -30.23 29.39
CA VAL A 270 -2.89 -31.24 28.58
C VAL A 270 -3.25 -32.47 29.42
N VAL A 271 -2.28 -33.00 30.19
CA VAL A 271 -2.53 -34.14 31.10
C VAL A 271 -3.56 -33.76 32.16
N LEU A 272 -3.47 -32.56 32.74
CA LEU A 272 -4.42 -32.05 33.71
C LEU A 272 -5.83 -31.91 33.13
N ALA A 273 -5.98 -31.37 31.91
CA ALA A 273 -7.25 -31.28 31.20
C ALA A 273 -7.93 -32.66 31.08
N VAL A 274 -7.18 -33.69 30.71
CA VAL A 274 -7.69 -35.08 30.62
C VAL A 274 -8.09 -35.60 32.00
N LEU A 275 -7.27 -35.40 33.04
CA LEU A 275 -7.59 -35.82 34.41
C LEU A 275 -8.84 -35.10 34.98
N LEU A 276 -8.99 -33.80 34.70
CA LEU A 276 -10.16 -33.03 35.08
C LEU A 276 -11.41 -33.50 34.32
N ALA A 277 -11.29 -33.78 33.02
CA ALA A 277 -12.38 -34.35 32.22
C ALA A 277 -12.84 -35.72 32.76
N ILE A 278 -11.90 -36.58 33.17
CA ILE A 278 -12.20 -37.87 33.83
C ILE A 278 -12.89 -37.64 35.19
N GLY A 279 -12.39 -36.74 36.03
CA GLY A 279 -13.00 -36.41 37.34
C GLY A 279 -14.43 -35.84 37.19
N LEU A 280 -14.65 -35.00 36.19
CA LEU A 280 -15.96 -34.47 35.82
C LEU A 280 -16.88 -35.55 35.24
N ALA A 281 -16.35 -36.51 34.47
CA ALA A 281 -17.08 -37.68 34.00
C ALA A 281 -17.55 -38.57 35.17
N VAL A 282 -16.72 -38.78 36.20
CA VAL A 282 -17.11 -39.48 37.44
C VAL A 282 -18.21 -38.71 38.19
N ASN A 283 -18.26 -37.37 38.09
CA ASN A 283 -19.32 -36.55 38.68
C ASN A 283 -20.71 -36.76 38.06
N LEU A 284 -20.85 -37.48 36.93
CA LEU A 284 -22.17 -37.92 36.43
C LEU A 284 -22.89 -38.85 37.42
N VAL A 285 -22.12 -39.59 38.23
CA VAL A 285 -22.62 -40.49 39.28
C VAL A 285 -22.71 -39.74 40.62
N ILE A 286 -21.63 -39.05 41.03
CA ILE A 286 -21.51 -38.39 42.35
C ILE A 286 -22.38 -37.13 42.47
N ARG A 287 -22.53 -36.36 41.37
CA ARG A 287 -23.45 -35.22 41.21
C ARG A 287 -23.30 -34.12 42.26
N ARG A 288 -22.07 -33.80 42.65
CA ARG A 288 -21.76 -32.73 43.60
C ARG A 288 -21.29 -31.47 42.87
N PRO A 289 -21.79 -30.26 43.22
CA PRO A 289 -21.35 -29.02 42.57
C PRO A 289 -19.90 -28.67 42.95
N ALA A 290 -19.45 -29.09 44.13
CA ALA A 290 -18.08 -28.92 44.59
C ALA A 290 -17.03 -29.51 43.63
N VAL A 291 -17.33 -30.60 42.90
CA VAL A 291 -16.39 -31.19 41.93
C VAL A 291 -16.22 -30.28 40.70
N MET A 292 -17.29 -29.62 40.25
CA MET A 292 -17.22 -28.65 39.15
C MET A 292 -16.41 -27.42 39.55
N ILE A 293 -16.67 -26.89 40.76
CA ILE A 293 -15.95 -25.74 41.30
C ILE A 293 -14.47 -26.08 41.52
N ALA A 294 -14.18 -27.27 42.06
CA ALA A 294 -12.81 -27.75 42.25
C ALA A 294 -12.07 -27.92 40.91
N ALA A 295 -12.72 -28.46 39.88
CA ALA A 295 -12.09 -28.60 38.56
C ALA A 295 -11.70 -27.25 37.95
N VAL A 296 -12.60 -26.26 38.00
CA VAL A 296 -12.30 -24.88 37.58
C VAL A 296 -11.19 -24.25 38.43
N GLY A 297 -11.26 -24.39 39.76
CA GLY A 297 -10.23 -23.87 40.67
C GLY A 297 -8.85 -24.49 40.45
N VAL A 298 -8.77 -25.80 40.21
CA VAL A 298 -7.53 -26.51 39.90
C VAL A 298 -6.96 -26.08 38.54
N TRP A 299 -7.81 -25.91 37.52
CA TRP A 299 -7.37 -25.37 36.23
C TRP A 299 -6.78 -23.96 36.36
N LEU A 300 -7.48 -23.07 37.08
CA LEU A 300 -7.00 -21.70 37.33
C LEU A 300 -5.72 -21.67 38.16
N ALA A 301 -5.57 -22.54 39.16
CA ALA A 301 -4.33 -22.68 39.92
C ALA A 301 -3.16 -23.18 39.05
N ALA A 302 -3.39 -24.16 38.18
CA ALA A 302 -2.38 -24.63 37.24
C ALA A 302 -2.01 -23.55 36.20
N ALA A 303 -2.97 -22.77 35.72
CA ALA A 303 -2.72 -21.63 34.86
C ALA A 303 -1.82 -20.59 35.55
N LEU A 304 -2.11 -20.24 36.80
CA LEU A 304 -1.30 -19.32 37.62
C LEU A 304 0.13 -19.84 37.85
N ILE A 305 0.29 -21.11 38.24
CA ILE A 305 1.60 -21.76 38.40
C ILE A 305 2.40 -21.67 37.10
N SER A 306 1.75 -21.91 35.96
CA SER A 306 2.39 -21.88 34.64
C SER A 306 2.87 -20.47 34.24
N SER A 307 2.30 -19.41 34.81
CA SER A 307 2.76 -18.03 34.60
C SER A 307 3.92 -17.65 35.53
N ILE A 308 3.91 -18.16 36.77
CA ILE A 308 4.92 -17.82 37.79
C ILE A 308 6.22 -18.63 37.62
N TYR A 309 6.12 -19.94 37.37
CA TYR A 309 7.29 -20.83 37.37
C TYR A 309 8.34 -20.48 36.29
N PRO A 310 7.99 -20.13 35.03
CA PRO A 310 8.95 -19.68 34.03
C PRO A 310 9.73 -18.43 34.47
N ALA A 311 9.06 -17.47 35.10
CA ALA A 311 9.71 -16.24 35.57
C ALA A 311 10.75 -16.50 36.68
N ILE A 312 10.53 -17.51 37.51
CA ILE A 312 11.52 -17.97 38.50
C ILE A 312 12.74 -18.57 37.79
N VAL A 313 12.53 -19.44 36.79
CA VAL A 313 13.63 -20.08 36.05
C VAL A 313 14.44 -19.06 35.24
N GLN A 314 13.78 -18.13 34.54
CA GLN A 314 14.48 -17.04 33.83
C GLN A 314 15.37 -16.24 34.79
N ARG A 315 14.86 -15.88 35.97
CA ARG A 315 15.60 -15.07 36.94
C ARG A 315 16.76 -15.81 37.62
N VAL A 316 16.61 -17.10 37.90
CA VAL A 316 17.56 -17.87 38.74
C VAL A 316 18.56 -18.69 37.92
N VAL A 317 18.16 -19.19 36.74
CA VAL A 317 18.98 -20.07 35.90
C VAL A 317 19.54 -19.31 34.69
N VAL A 318 18.68 -18.60 33.96
CA VAL A 318 19.09 -17.92 32.72
C VAL A 318 19.86 -16.63 33.03
N GLY A 319 19.27 -15.70 33.79
CA GLY A 319 19.86 -14.38 34.07
C GLY A 319 21.34 -14.36 34.49
N PRO A 320 21.82 -15.27 35.37
CA PRO A 320 23.25 -15.34 35.73
C PRO A 320 24.20 -15.78 34.60
N SER A 321 23.69 -16.38 33.52
CA SER A 321 24.48 -16.94 32.41
C SER A 321 23.82 -16.74 31.04
N GLU A 322 23.06 -15.65 30.88
CA GLU A 322 22.07 -15.46 29.81
C GLU A 322 22.65 -15.65 28.41
N LEU A 323 23.77 -14.99 28.09
CA LEU A 323 24.45 -15.16 26.79
C LEU A 323 24.75 -16.64 26.48
N SER A 324 25.22 -17.43 27.45
CA SER A 324 25.57 -18.85 27.22
C SER A 324 24.34 -19.73 27.00
N GLN A 325 23.25 -19.47 27.75
CA GLN A 325 22.01 -20.22 27.60
C GLN A 325 21.22 -19.83 26.35
N GLU A 326 21.29 -18.55 25.96
CA GLU A 326 20.46 -17.99 24.88
C GLU A 326 21.15 -17.97 23.50
N THR A 327 22.48 -18.09 23.42
CA THR A 327 23.25 -18.24 22.16
C THR A 327 22.60 -19.17 21.11
N PRO A 328 22.19 -20.42 21.42
CA PRO A 328 21.58 -21.30 20.42
C PRO A 328 20.21 -20.83 19.92
N TYR A 329 19.48 -20.04 20.71
CA TYR A 329 18.17 -19.50 20.34
C TYR A 329 18.32 -18.17 19.57
N ILE A 330 19.30 -17.35 19.93
CA ILE A 330 19.71 -16.15 19.16
C ILE A 330 20.18 -16.58 17.76
N SER A 331 21.02 -17.63 17.65
CA SER A 331 21.45 -18.16 16.35
C SER A 331 20.27 -18.61 15.47
N ARG A 332 19.23 -19.21 16.07
CA ARG A 332 17.99 -19.52 15.35
C ARG A 332 17.25 -18.25 14.93
N ASN A 333 17.06 -17.29 15.83
CA ASN A 333 16.41 -16.04 15.49
C ASN A 333 17.10 -15.31 14.33
N VAL A 334 18.44 -15.23 14.35
CA VAL A 334 19.22 -14.63 13.24
C VAL A 334 19.00 -15.39 11.94
N LYS A 335 19.13 -16.72 11.94
CA LYS A 335 18.93 -17.54 10.73
C LYS A 335 17.50 -17.41 10.18
N TYR A 336 16.49 -17.66 11.01
CA TYR A 336 15.10 -17.75 10.58
C TYR A 336 14.52 -16.38 10.20
N THR A 337 14.97 -15.29 10.82
CA THR A 337 14.63 -13.92 10.36
C THR A 337 15.22 -13.64 8.98
N ARG A 338 16.49 -14.00 8.74
CA ARG A 338 17.11 -13.83 7.41
C ARG A 338 16.46 -14.74 6.35
N ASP A 339 16.08 -15.97 6.72
CA ASP A 339 15.29 -16.88 5.87
C ASP A 339 13.94 -16.22 5.49
N ALA A 340 13.19 -15.71 6.47
CA ALA A 340 11.84 -15.16 6.27
C ALA A 340 11.83 -13.96 5.31
N PHE A 341 12.69 -12.97 5.56
CA PHE A 341 12.77 -11.71 4.78
C PHE A 341 13.69 -11.77 3.55
N ASN A 342 14.18 -12.96 3.17
CA ASN A 342 15.05 -13.20 2.00
C ASN A 342 16.43 -12.50 2.05
N LEU A 343 17.03 -12.39 3.24
CA LEU A 343 18.28 -11.65 3.47
C LEU A 343 19.56 -12.50 3.36
N ASN A 344 19.43 -13.81 3.11
CA ASN A 344 20.57 -14.73 3.11
C ASN A 344 21.56 -14.50 1.96
N GLY A 345 21.09 -14.09 0.79
CA GLY A 345 21.92 -13.85 -0.40
C GLY A 345 22.65 -12.51 -0.42
N ILE A 346 22.56 -11.71 0.65
CA ILE A 346 23.23 -10.39 0.71
C ILE A 346 24.71 -10.59 1.01
N GLU A 347 25.54 -10.42 -0.03
CA GLU A 347 27.00 -10.46 0.11
C GLU A 347 27.56 -9.08 0.54
N PRO A 348 28.44 -9.04 1.57
CA PRO A 348 29.13 -7.82 1.96
C PRO A 348 30.35 -7.57 1.05
N ALA A 349 30.33 -6.47 0.31
CA ALA A 349 31.43 -5.99 -0.52
C ALA A 349 32.15 -4.81 0.15
N PRO A 350 33.50 -4.71 0.11
CA PRO A 350 34.20 -3.55 0.63
C PRO A 350 34.04 -2.33 -0.28
N TYR A 351 33.78 -1.17 0.30
CA TYR A 351 33.70 0.12 -0.41
C TYR A 351 34.33 1.23 0.43
N THR A 352 35.33 1.96 -0.07
CA THR A 352 36.00 2.98 0.77
C THR A 352 35.24 4.30 0.77
N GLY A 353 34.78 4.77 -0.39
CA GLY A 353 33.87 5.92 -0.53
C GLY A 353 34.45 7.27 -0.06
N ASP A 354 35.76 7.33 0.19
CA ASP A 354 36.47 8.47 0.77
C ASP A 354 37.34 9.25 -0.24
N ALA A 355 37.41 8.80 -1.49
CA ALA A 355 38.12 9.51 -2.54
C ALA A 355 37.37 10.81 -2.90
N PRO A 356 38.06 11.93 -3.17
CA PRO A 356 37.43 13.09 -3.80
C PRO A 356 37.01 12.75 -5.22
N LEU A 357 35.90 13.30 -5.70
CA LEU A 357 35.40 13.01 -7.04
C LEU A 357 36.27 13.66 -8.13
N THR A 358 36.75 12.88 -9.11
CA THR A 358 37.61 13.40 -10.19
C THR A 358 36.85 13.61 -11.51
N PRO A 359 37.34 14.47 -12.42
CA PRO A 359 36.81 14.58 -13.78
C PRO A 359 36.81 13.23 -14.53
N GLN A 360 37.79 12.36 -14.25
CA GLN A 360 37.90 11.04 -14.84
C GLN A 360 36.78 10.10 -14.36
N ASP A 361 36.39 10.16 -13.09
CA ASP A 361 35.26 9.37 -12.57
C ASP A 361 33.95 9.79 -13.23
N VAL A 362 33.73 11.11 -13.35
CA VAL A 362 32.55 11.68 -14.01
C VAL A 362 32.50 11.34 -15.51
N ALA A 363 33.65 11.35 -16.20
CA ALA A 363 33.74 10.93 -17.60
C ALA A 363 33.56 9.40 -17.79
N ALA A 364 34.02 8.60 -16.83
CA ALA A 364 33.88 7.15 -16.86
C ALA A 364 32.46 6.67 -16.49
N ASP A 365 31.68 7.49 -15.76
CA ASP A 365 30.35 7.12 -15.26
C ASP A 365 29.20 8.00 -15.76
N GLN A 366 29.31 8.43 -17.02
CA GLN A 366 28.29 9.24 -17.70
C GLN A 366 26.86 8.69 -17.62
N ALA A 367 26.69 7.36 -17.54
CA ALA A 367 25.37 6.76 -17.39
C ALA A 367 24.71 7.12 -16.05
N THR A 368 25.45 7.08 -14.94
CA THR A 368 24.98 7.53 -13.62
C THR A 368 24.74 9.04 -13.62
N ILE A 369 25.70 9.81 -14.15
CA ILE A 369 25.66 11.27 -14.11
C ILE A 369 24.52 11.86 -14.95
N GLN A 370 24.27 11.33 -16.16
CA GLN A 370 23.16 11.74 -17.04
C GLN A 370 21.78 11.34 -16.50
N ASN A 371 21.70 10.56 -15.41
CA ASN A 371 20.45 10.15 -14.77
C ASN A 371 20.40 10.57 -13.29
N LEU A 372 21.24 11.54 -12.88
CA LEU A 372 21.07 12.22 -11.60
C LEU A 372 19.72 12.94 -11.59
N ARG A 373 18.89 12.56 -10.62
CA ARG A 373 17.51 13.01 -10.54
C ARG A 373 17.43 14.43 -10.00
N LEU A 374 17.26 15.39 -10.90
CA LEU A 374 17.17 16.81 -10.58
C LEU A 374 15.83 17.24 -9.99
N TRP A 375 14.78 16.43 -10.16
CA TRP A 375 13.41 16.75 -9.79
C TRP A 375 12.94 15.99 -8.55
N ASP A 376 12.17 16.66 -7.69
CA ASP A 376 11.46 16.08 -6.54
C ASP A 376 10.02 15.72 -6.95
N ASN A 377 9.49 14.62 -6.43
CA ASN A 377 8.19 14.08 -6.83
C ASN A 377 7.06 15.12 -6.63
N GLN A 378 7.06 15.82 -5.50
CA GLN A 378 6.00 16.79 -5.19
C GLN A 378 6.11 18.03 -6.07
N GLN A 379 7.33 18.55 -6.27
CA GLN A 379 7.53 19.75 -7.09
C GLN A 379 7.25 19.49 -8.58
N LEU A 380 7.58 18.28 -9.07
CA LEU A 380 7.26 17.88 -10.44
C LEU A 380 5.75 17.64 -10.61
N GLN A 381 5.08 17.02 -9.64
CA GLN A 381 3.62 16.84 -9.66
C GLN A 381 2.89 18.18 -9.77
N ASP A 382 3.26 19.17 -8.97
CA ASP A 382 2.69 20.52 -9.03
C ASP A 382 2.92 21.17 -10.41
N THR A 383 4.10 20.95 -11.00
CA THR A 383 4.46 21.43 -12.35
C THR A 383 3.62 20.76 -13.44
N TYR A 384 3.46 19.43 -13.38
CA TYR A 384 2.62 18.67 -14.31
C TYR A 384 1.14 19.09 -14.18
N GLN A 385 0.63 19.22 -12.96
CA GLN A 385 -0.75 19.64 -12.70
C GLN A 385 -1.05 21.04 -13.24
N GLN A 386 -0.07 21.94 -13.28
CA GLN A 386 -0.21 23.28 -13.84
C GLN A 386 -0.02 23.34 -15.36
N LEU A 387 1.04 22.72 -15.90
CA LEU A 387 1.41 22.83 -17.32
C LEU A 387 0.72 21.79 -18.22
N GLN A 388 0.58 20.55 -17.75
CA GLN A 388 0.21 19.39 -18.57
C GLN A 388 -1.23 18.91 -18.35
N SER A 389 -1.95 19.42 -17.34
CA SER A 389 -3.36 19.07 -17.15
C SER A 389 -4.24 19.60 -18.27
N ILE A 390 -3.97 20.82 -18.78
CA ILE A 390 -4.66 21.53 -19.87
C ILE A 390 -6.15 21.85 -19.59
N ARG A 391 -6.82 21.09 -18.72
CA ARG A 391 -8.21 21.22 -18.29
C ARG A 391 -8.32 20.85 -16.81
N THR A 392 -9.22 21.53 -16.08
CA THR A 392 -9.34 21.41 -14.61
C THR A 392 -9.75 20.03 -14.12
N TYR A 393 -10.39 19.22 -14.97
CA TYR A 393 -10.82 17.86 -14.66
C TYR A 393 -9.73 16.80 -14.86
N TYR A 394 -8.58 17.14 -15.42
CA TYR A 394 -7.43 16.23 -15.47
C TYR A 394 -6.52 16.44 -14.24
N THR A 395 -6.12 15.32 -13.64
CA THR A 395 -5.29 15.25 -12.44
C THR A 395 -4.09 14.33 -12.66
N PHE A 396 -2.99 14.64 -11.97
CA PHE A 396 -1.84 13.77 -11.82
C PHE A 396 -1.76 13.39 -10.34
N ASN A 397 -1.84 12.10 -10.03
CA ASN A 397 -1.96 11.63 -8.64
C ASN A 397 -0.60 11.38 -7.98
N ASP A 398 0.38 10.99 -8.79
CA ASP A 398 1.68 10.46 -8.37
C ASP A 398 2.73 10.65 -9.48
N ILE A 399 4.00 10.78 -9.11
CA ILE A 399 5.13 10.77 -10.05
C ILE A 399 5.87 9.44 -9.90
N GLU A 400 5.94 8.69 -10.99
CA GLU A 400 6.58 7.38 -11.03
C GLU A 400 7.93 7.41 -11.73
N LEU A 401 8.87 6.59 -11.21
CA LEU A 401 10.22 6.45 -11.75
C LEU A 401 10.39 5.11 -12.46
N ASP A 402 10.92 5.16 -13.68
CA ASP A 402 11.23 4.00 -14.51
C ASP A 402 12.27 4.35 -15.61
N ARG A 403 12.73 3.39 -16.41
CA ARG A 403 13.74 3.56 -17.46
C ARG A 403 13.21 3.17 -18.84
N TYR A 404 13.47 4.03 -19.84
CA TYR A 404 13.00 3.86 -21.21
C TYR A 404 14.15 4.04 -22.21
N PRO A 405 14.12 3.34 -23.37
CA PRO A 405 15.04 3.58 -24.47
C PRO A 405 14.62 4.84 -25.26
N ILE A 406 15.13 6.01 -24.88
CA ILE A 406 14.88 7.28 -25.57
C ILE A 406 16.03 7.57 -26.53
N ASN A 407 15.71 7.74 -27.82
CA ASN A 407 16.69 8.02 -28.89
C ASN A 407 17.88 7.03 -28.94
N GLY A 408 17.67 5.77 -28.54
CA GLY A 408 18.69 4.73 -28.52
C GLY A 408 19.58 4.70 -27.26
N LYS A 409 19.30 5.52 -26.25
CA LYS A 409 19.93 5.47 -24.93
C LYS A 409 18.93 5.05 -23.86
N THR A 410 19.36 4.31 -22.85
CA THR A 410 18.56 4.09 -21.64
C THR A 410 18.54 5.40 -20.84
N THR A 411 17.35 5.92 -20.58
CA THR A 411 17.13 7.16 -19.84
C THR A 411 16.08 6.92 -18.76
N GLN A 412 16.38 7.32 -17.53
CA GLN A 412 15.45 7.31 -16.43
C GLN A 412 14.46 8.46 -16.62
N LEU A 413 13.17 8.13 -16.58
CA LEU A 413 12.06 9.08 -16.72
C LEU A 413 11.28 9.18 -15.42
N GLU A 414 10.79 10.38 -15.16
CA GLU A 414 9.60 10.61 -14.34
C GLU A 414 8.39 10.57 -15.27
N ILE A 415 7.37 9.78 -14.91
CA ILE A 415 6.16 9.55 -15.70
C ILE A 415 4.92 9.64 -14.79
N SER A 416 3.84 10.21 -15.31
CA SER A 416 2.58 10.30 -14.57
C SER A 416 1.37 10.28 -15.51
N PRO A 417 0.30 9.53 -15.20
CA PRO A 417 -0.90 9.48 -16.02
C PRO A 417 -1.82 10.68 -15.77
N ARG A 418 -2.44 11.17 -16.85
CA ARG A 418 -3.49 12.18 -16.81
C ARG A 418 -4.82 11.51 -16.58
N GLU A 419 -5.16 11.33 -15.32
CA GLU A 419 -6.43 10.75 -14.93
C GLU A 419 -7.56 11.79 -14.90
N LEU A 420 -8.78 11.33 -15.08
CA LEU A 420 -9.99 12.16 -15.05
C LEU A 420 -10.62 12.12 -13.66
N ASP A 421 -10.85 13.31 -13.09
CA ASP A 421 -11.61 13.51 -11.85
C ASP A 421 -12.94 14.22 -12.15
N PRO A 422 -14.08 13.49 -12.23
CA PRO A 422 -15.40 14.09 -12.50
C PRO A 422 -15.89 15.05 -11.41
N THR A 423 -15.28 15.08 -10.23
CA THR A 423 -15.64 16.01 -9.14
C THR A 423 -15.07 17.42 -9.36
N ARG A 424 -14.09 17.56 -10.27
CA ARG A 424 -13.51 18.84 -10.71
C ARG A 424 -14.21 19.46 -11.92
N LEU A 425 -15.24 18.81 -12.45
CA LEU A 425 -16.17 19.44 -13.41
C LEU A 425 -16.92 20.59 -12.71
N PRO A 426 -17.30 21.68 -13.42
CA PRO A 426 -18.16 22.72 -12.86
C PRO A 426 -19.45 22.11 -12.26
N PRO A 427 -19.98 22.60 -11.13
CA PRO A 427 -21.15 21.98 -10.47
C PRO A 427 -22.38 21.79 -11.37
N GLN A 428 -22.59 22.67 -12.35
CA GLN A 428 -23.66 22.58 -13.35
C GLN A 428 -23.43 21.45 -14.37
N ALA A 429 -22.17 21.07 -14.58
CA ALA A 429 -21.73 19.98 -15.44
C ALA A 429 -21.58 18.64 -14.68
N GLN A 430 -21.73 18.60 -13.35
CA GLN A 430 -21.75 17.38 -12.53
C GLN A 430 -23.10 16.66 -12.59
N ASN A 431 -23.63 16.46 -13.80
CA ASN A 431 -24.86 15.70 -14.03
C ASN A 431 -24.55 14.25 -14.43
N TRP A 432 -25.56 13.37 -14.38
CA TRP A 432 -25.40 11.94 -14.65
C TRP A 432 -24.86 11.64 -16.05
N VAL A 433 -25.33 12.33 -17.10
CA VAL A 433 -24.85 12.12 -18.48
C VAL A 433 -23.36 12.44 -18.57
N ASN A 434 -22.95 13.59 -18.03
CA ASN A 434 -21.55 14.00 -18.05
C ASN A 434 -20.66 13.03 -17.26
N GLN A 435 -21.06 12.66 -16.04
CA GLN A 435 -20.25 11.81 -15.16
C GLN A 435 -20.23 10.32 -15.54
N LYS A 436 -21.23 9.83 -16.28
CA LYS A 436 -21.39 8.39 -16.59
C LYS A 436 -21.26 8.03 -18.06
N LEU A 437 -21.53 8.97 -18.99
CA LEU A 437 -21.55 8.72 -20.44
C LEU A 437 -20.54 9.56 -21.23
N GLN A 438 -20.30 10.81 -20.86
CA GLN A 438 -19.46 11.72 -21.67
C GLN A 438 -18.01 11.79 -21.16
N TYR A 439 -17.80 12.15 -19.89
CA TYR A 439 -16.46 12.22 -19.27
C TYR A 439 -16.16 10.86 -18.63
N THR A 440 -15.73 9.89 -19.45
CA THR A 440 -15.57 8.50 -19.02
C THR A 440 -14.13 8.13 -18.65
N HIS A 441 -13.12 8.73 -19.27
CA HIS A 441 -11.71 8.31 -19.17
C HIS A 441 -10.71 9.46 -19.00
N GLY A 442 -9.54 9.15 -18.43
CA GLY A 442 -8.34 9.97 -18.50
C GLY A 442 -7.64 9.85 -19.87
N TYR A 443 -6.63 10.68 -20.13
CA TYR A 443 -5.99 10.76 -21.44
C TYR A 443 -4.47 10.83 -21.37
N SER A 444 -3.80 9.72 -21.64
CA SER A 444 -2.35 9.56 -21.82
C SER A 444 -1.50 9.88 -20.57
N VAL A 445 -0.18 9.96 -20.76
CA VAL A 445 0.84 10.23 -19.73
C VAL A 445 1.63 11.49 -20.05
N ALA A 446 2.03 12.24 -19.04
CA ALA A 446 3.16 13.18 -19.17
C ALA A 446 4.44 12.48 -18.68
N ALA A 447 5.56 12.74 -19.34
CA ALA A 447 6.86 12.17 -18.92
C ALA A 447 8.03 13.09 -19.27
N SER A 448 9.02 13.16 -18.38
CA SER A 448 10.24 13.96 -18.48
C SER A 448 11.48 13.16 -18.04
N PRO A 449 12.66 13.31 -18.67
CA PRO A 449 13.90 12.73 -18.15
C PRO A 449 14.27 13.35 -16.80
N VAL A 450 14.71 12.52 -15.86
CA VAL A 450 15.00 12.94 -14.47
C VAL A 450 16.05 14.06 -14.35
N SER A 451 16.90 14.21 -15.36
CA SER A 451 18.04 15.13 -15.41
C SER A 451 17.87 16.31 -16.36
N ALA A 452 16.77 16.37 -17.11
CA ALA A 452 16.61 17.34 -18.19
C ALA A 452 15.76 18.55 -17.75
N VAL A 453 16.26 19.74 -18.09
CA VAL A 453 15.69 21.03 -17.67
C VAL A 453 15.80 22.03 -18.83
N VAL A 454 14.72 22.77 -19.06
CA VAL A 454 14.57 23.75 -20.15
C VAL A 454 14.14 25.12 -19.61
N GLY A 455 14.49 26.16 -20.38
CA GLY A 455 14.06 27.53 -20.12
C GLY A 455 14.46 28.05 -18.74
N GLU A 456 13.46 28.44 -17.94
CA GLU A 456 13.66 29.11 -16.64
C GLU A 456 13.85 28.14 -15.47
N GLY A 457 14.00 26.84 -15.74
CA GLY A 457 14.11 25.78 -14.73
C GLY A 457 12.88 24.87 -14.70
N LEU A 458 12.32 24.53 -15.86
CA LEU A 458 11.15 23.65 -16.03
C LEU A 458 11.57 22.29 -16.63
N PRO A 459 10.80 21.19 -16.43
CA PRO A 459 11.16 19.87 -16.93
C PRO A 459 11.11 19.80 -18.47
N ASP A 460 12.04 19.07 -19.08
CA ASP A 460 11.98 18.75 -20.51
C ASP A 460 11.07 17.53 -20.74
N TYR A 461 10.18 17.58 -21.73
CA TYR A 461 9.15 16.55 -21.90
C TYR A 461 9.46 15.57 -23.04
N VAL A 462 9.42 14.27 -22.74
CA VAL A 462 9.44 13.19 -23.74
C VAL A 462 8.06 12.61 -24.05
N ALA A 463 7.07 12.90 -23.21
CA ALA A 463 5.64 12.82 -23.53
C ALA A 463 4.94 14.06 -22.95
N ALA A 464 4.30 14.85 -23.80
CA ALA A 464 3.56 16.06 -23.39
C ALA A 464 2.33 16.31 -24.28
N ASP A 465 1.48 17.18 -23.78
CA ASP A 465 0.32 17.77 -24.42
C ASP A 465 -0.82 16.79 -24.78
N ILE A 466 -1.88 17.37 -25.32
CA ILE A 466 -3.10 16.70 -25.72
C ILE A 466 -3.49 17.21 -27.13
N PRO A 467 -3.50 16.36 -28.17
CA PRO A 467 -3.07 14.96 -28.17
C PRO A 467 -1.58 14.82 -27.88
N THR A 468 -1.16 13.67 -27.36
CA THR A 468 0.20 13.53 -26.80
C THR A 468 1.29 13.40 -27.86
N THR A 469 2.33 14.20 -27.70
CA THR A 469 3.49 14.31 -28.59
C THR A 469 4.79 14.04 -27.82
N GLY A 470 5.90 13.87 -28.56
CA GLY A 470 7.23 13.56 -28.01
C GLY A 470 7.82 12.23 -28.53
N PRO A 471 9.04 11.85 -28.12
CA PRO A 471 9.66 10.57 -28.46
C PRO A 471 8.93 9.34 -27.92
N LEU A 472 8.36 9.41 -26.72
CA LEU A 472 7.62 8.29 -26.12
C LEU A 472 6.23 8.19 -26.77
N LYS A 473 6.01 7.12 -27.56
CA LYS A 473 4.79 6.97 -28.36
C LYS A 473 3.70 6.24 -27.58
N VAL A 474 2.55 6.89 -27.43
CA VAL A 474 1.29 6.30 -26.94
C VAL A 474 0.29 6.31 -28.08
N THR A 475 -0.15 5.14 -28.54
CA THR A 475 -1.13 4.97 -29.62
C THR A 475 -2.55 4.73 -29.09
N GLN A 476 -2.67 4.22 -27.87
CA GLN A 476 -3.94 4.06 -27.16
C GLN A 476 -3.91 4.91 -25.87
N PRO A 477 -4.28 6.19 -25.93
CA PRO A 477 -4.12 7.12 -24.80
C PRO A 477 -5.19 6.98 -23.71
N ALA A 478 -6.38 6.45 -24.01
CA ALA A 478 -7.50 6.50 -23.09
C ALA A 478 -7.34 5.61 -21.83
N ILE A 479 -7.49 6.21 -20.64
CA ILE A 479 -7.35 5.58 -19.32
C ILE A 479 -8.74 5.43 -18.68
N TYR A 480 -9.35 4.26 -18.84
CA TYR A 480 -10.62 3.92 -18.18
C TYR A 480 -10.40 3.36 -16.78
N PHE A 481 -9.27 2.71 -16.53
CA PHE A 481 -8.88 2.11 -15.25
C PHE A 481 -7.62 2.80 -14.72
N GLY A 482 -7.64 3.26 -13.47
CA GLY A 482 -6.61 4.15 -12.91
C GLY A 482 -6.58 4.14 -11.38
N GLN A 483 -5.91 5.11 -10.75
CA GLN A 483 -5.89 5.28 -9.29
C GLN A 483 -7.05 6.15 -8.77
N THR A 484 -7.61 7.02 -9.61
CA THR A 484 -8.65 7.99 -9.23
C THR A 484 -9.96 7.30 -8.85
N ASN A 485 -10.65 7.82 -7.83
CA ASN A 485 -11.91 7.26 -7.35
C ASN A 485 -13.03 7.44 -8.39
N GLY A 486 -13.48 6.35 -9.01
CA GLY A 486 -14.62 6.33 -9.91
C GLY A 486 -15.38 5.00 -9.83
N ASP A 487 -16.62 5.02 -9.34
CA ASP A 487 -17.40 3.79 -9.09
C ASP A 487 -17.61 2.95 -10.36
N TYR A 488 -18.17 3.61 -11.38
CA TYR A 488 -18.48 3.04 -12.68
C TYR A 488 -18.76 4.16 -13.70
N VAL A 489 -18.56 3.83 -14.99
CA VAL A 489 -19.07 4.55 -16.17
C VAL A 489 -19.71 3.56 -17.13
N LEU A 490 -20.51 4.05 -18.07
CA LEU A 490 -21.31 3.23 -18.99
C LEU A 490 -20.87 3.56 -20.43
N ALA A 491 -20.19 2.62 -21.07
CA ALA A 491 -19.59 2.82 -22.39
C ALA A 491 -19.61 1.51 -23.21
N PRO A 492 -19.79 1.56 -24.54
CA PRO A 492 -20.18 2.72 -25.34
C PRO A 492 -21.65 3.13 -25.07
N SER A 493 -22.02 4.36 -25.41
CA SER A 493 -23.39 4.88 -25.28
C SER A 493 -23.84 5.62 -26.55
N ALA A 494 -25.12 5.96 -26.66
CA ALA A 494 -25.62 6.79 -27.77
C ALA A 494 -25.14 8.26 -27.69
N GLU A 495 -24.72 8.72 -26.51
CA GLU A 495 -23.96 9.97 -26.35
C GLU A 495 -22.46 9.69 -26.58
N PRO A 496 -21.77 10.39 -27.51
CA PRO A 496 -20.36 10.21 -27.76
C PRO A 496 -19.49 10.58 -26.56
N GLU A 497 -18.49 9.75 -26.27
CA GLU A 497 -17.54 10.00 -25.19
C GLU A 497 -16.63 11.17 -25.56
N PHE A 498 -16.33 12.03 -24.59
CA PHE A 498 -15.32 13.07 -24.75
C PHE A 498 -13.92 12.42 -24.70
N ASP A 499 -13.08 12.72 -25.70
CA ASP A 499 -11.71 12.21 -25.79
C ASP A 499 -10.71 13.30 -25.35
N TYR A 500 -10.70 14.43 -26.05
CA TYR A 500 -9.84 15.56 -25.72
C TYR A 500 -10.30 16.90 -26.31
N PRO A 501 -9.86 18.06 -25.79
CA PRO A 501 -10.22 19.35 -26.39
C PRO A 501 -9.46 19.58 -27.71
N GLN A 502 -10.16 20.03 -28.75
CA GLN A 502 -9.59 20.29 -30.07
C GLN A 502 -9.92 21.72 -30.54
N GLY A 503 -9.15 22.69 -30.03
CA GLY A 503 -9.36 24.11 -30.34
C GLY A 503 -10.63 24.65 -29.66
N ALA A 504 -11.62 25.01 -30.46
CA ALA A 504 -12.94 25.45 -29.99
C ALA A 504 -13.94 24.28 -29.84
N ASP A 505 -13.67 23.16 -30.50
CA ASP A 505 -14.48 21.94 -30.46
C ASP A 505 -13.84 20.89 -29.54
N ASN A 506 -14.49 19.72 -29.40
CA ASN A 506 -13.96 18.57 -28.71
C ASN A 506 -13.79 17.39 -29.67
N ALA A 507 -12.69 16.65 -29.54
CA ALA A 507 -12.57 15.32 -30.10
C ALA A 507 -13.43 14.35 -29.29
N HIS A 508 -14.07 13.42 -30.00
CA HIS A 508 -14.96 12.42 -29.43
C HIS A 508 -14.49 11.01 -29.81
N THR A 509 -14.72 10.06 -28.91
CA THR A 509 -14.35 8.66 -29.09
C THR A 509 -15.49 7.73 -28.69
N THR A 510 -15.26 6.43 -28.78
CA THR A 510 -16.21 5.39 -28.41
C THR A 510 -15.43 4.18 -27.93
N TYR A 511 -15.75 3.71 -26.73
CA TYR A 511 -15.15 2.53 -26.13
C TYR A 511 -15.37 1.27 -26.97
N LYS A 512 -14.31 0.47 -27.12
CA LYS A 512 -14.27 -0.75 -27.96
C LYS A 512 -13.77 -1.98 -27.20
N GLY A 513 -13.58 -1.89 -25.88
CA GLY A 513 -13.25 -3.04 -25.06
C GLY A 513 -14.45 -4.00 -24.94
N VAL A 514 -14.19 -5.20 -24.42
CA VAL A 514 -15.17 -6.31 -24.35
C VAL A 514 -15.17 -7.05 -23.01
N HIS A 515 -14.43 -6.54 -22.03
CA HIS A 515 -14.13 -7.19 -20.75
C HIS A 515 -14.95 -6.61 -19.58
N SER A 516 -16.15 -6.09 -19.86
CA SER A 516 -17.08 -5.59 -18.84
C SER A 516 -18.51 -6.12 -19.04
N PRO A 517 -19.33 -6.23 -17.97
CA PRO A 517 -20.70 -6.74 -18.09
C PRO A 517 -21.59 -5.86 -18.97
N ARG A 518 -22.39 -6.49 -19.83
CA ARG A 518 -23.35 -5.79 -20.70
C ARG A 518 -24.64 -5.44 -19.99
N LEU A 519 -25.22 -4.30 -20.35
CA LEU A 519 -26.47 -3.78 -19.83
C LEU A 519 -27.65 -4.09 -20.75
N ASP A 520 -27.84 -5.37 -21.05
CA ASP A 520 -28.94 -5.89 -21.87
C ASP A 520 -30.11 -6.45 -21.02
N GLY A 521 -31.34 -6.19 -21.46
CA GLY A 521 -32.55 -6.76 -20.85
C GLY A 521 -32.63 -6.59 -19.32
N THR A 522 -32.65 -7.70 -18.59
CA THR A 522 -32.74 -7.73 -17.11
C THR A 522 -31.45 -7.29 -16.41
N ASN A 523 -30.30 -7.24 -17.09
CA ASN A 523 -29.04 -6.83 -16.49
C ASN A 523 -29.07 -5.36 -16.07
N ARG A 524 -29.81 -4.50 -16.79
CA ARG A 524 -30.08 -3.10 -16.36
C ARG A 524 -30.73 -3.03 -14.98
N LEU A 525 -31.70 -3.90 -14.70
CA LEU A 525 -32.34 -3.95 -13.39
C LEU A 525 -31.37 -4.41 -12.31
N LEU A 526 -30.63 -5.50 -12.54
CA LEU A 526 -29.64 -6.01 -11.58
C LEU A 526 -28.55 -4.97 -11.25
N TRP A 527 -27.97 -4.34 -12.26
CA TRP A 527 -26.94 -3.32 -12.06
C TRP A 527 -27.50 -2.01 -11.47
N SER A 528 -28.71 -1.58 -11.83
CA SER A 528 -29.37 -0.44 -11.17
C SER A 528 -29.61 -0.68 -9.67
N LEU A 529 -29.95 -1.91 -9.27
CA LEU A 529 -30.07 -2.29 -7.87
C LEU A 529 -28.70 -2.41 -7.17
N ARG A 530 -27.66 -2.86 -7.89
CA ARG A 530 -26.29 -2.99 -7.37
C ARG A 530 -25.62 -1.64 -7.11
N THR A 531 -25.79 -0.67 -8.01
CA THR A 531 -25.19 0.67 -7.88
C THR A 531 -26.10 1.68 -7.18
N GLY A 532 -27.39 1.34 -6.99
CA GLY A 532 -28.41 2.28 -6.52
C GLY A 532 -28.83 3.32 -7.57
N ASP A 533 -28.37 3.21 -8.82
CA ASP A 533 -28.66 4.17 -9.89
C ASP A 533 -29.84 3.74 -10.77
N PHE A 534 -31.00 4.36 -10.52
CA PHE A 534 -32.21 4.12 -11.30
C PHE A 534 -32.12 4.64 -12.75
N ASN A 535 -31.24 5.62 -13.05
CA ASN A 535 -31.11 6.15 -14.42
C ASN A 535 -30.68 5.07 -15.41
N MET A 536 -29.88 4.10 -14.95
CA MET A 536 -29.46 2.93 -15.73
C MET A 536 -30.62 2.05 -16.25
N LEU A 537 -31.78 2.07 -15.56
CA LEU A 537 -32.96 1.32 -15.96
C LEU A 537 -33.83 2.07 -17.00
N VAL A 538 -33.85 3.40 -16.93
CA VAL A 538 -34.80 4.24 -17.70
C VAL A 538 -34.16 5.07 -18.82
N SER A 539 -32.84 5.24 -18.83
CA SER A 539 -32.14 6.06 -19.82
C SER A 539 -32.18 5.43 -21.21
N SER A 540 -32.68 6.20 -22.19
CA SER A 540 -32.65 5.84 -23.61
C SER A 540 -31.27 5.98 -24.26
N GLN A 541 -30.29 6.57 -23.57
CA GLN A 541 -28.91 6.70 -24.07
C GLN A 541 -28.11 5.40 -23.95
N LEU A 542 -28.63 4.42 -23.20
CA LEU A 542 -28.01 3.11 -23.02
C LEU A 542 -28.55 2.15 -24.06
N GLU A 543 -27.64 1.44 -24.73
CA GLU A 543 -27.94 0.44 -25.77
C GLU A 543 -27.69 -0.97 -25.24
N ASN A 544 -28.04 -2.02 -25.99
CA ASN A 544 -27.79 -3.41 -25.57
C ASN A 544 -26.28 -3.78 -25.62
N GLN A 545 -25.48 -2.94 -26.28
CA GLN A 545 -24.03 -3.07 -26.39
C GLN A 545 -23.27 -2.24 -25.34
N THR A 546 -23.96 -1.43 -24.54
CA THR A 546 -23.33 -0.66 -23.46
C THR A 546 -22.85 -1.58 -22.35
N GLU A 547 -21.58 -1.44 -21.95
CA GLU A 547 -20.97 -2.17 -20.85
C GLU A 547 -20.87 -1.28 -19.60
N ILE A 548 -20.96 -1.87 -18.41
CA ILE A 548 -20.72 -1.18 -17.14
C ILE A 548 -19.27 -1.41 -16.69
N LEU A 549 -18.45 -0.39 -16.84
CA LEU A 549 -17.04 -0.39 -16.45
C LEU A 549 -16.95 -0.17 -14.94
N TYR A 550 -17.24 -1.22 -14.17
CA TYR A 550 -17.30 -1.25 -12.70
C TYR A 550 -15.95 -1.51 -12.05
N ARG A 551 -15.71 -1.01 -10.81
CA ARG A 551 -14.42 -1.08 -10.10
C ARG A 551 -13.27 -0.59 -10.99
N ARG A 552 -13.27 0.72 -11.24
CA ARG A 552 -12.30 1.38 -12.12
C ARG A 552 -10.95 1.62 -11.44
N LYS A 553 -10.96 1.77 -10.12
CA LYS A 553 -9.76 1.90 -9.31
C LYS A 553 -8.98 0.58 -9.32
N VAL A 554 -7.72 0.64 -9.74
CA VAL A 554 -6.85 -0.53 -9.95
C VAL A 554 -6.74 -1.39 -8.69
N GLN A 555 -6.45 -0.79 -7.54
CA GLN A 555 -6.34 -1.51 -6.27
C GLN A 555 -7.65 -2.16 -5.84
N ASP A 556 -8.79 -1.47 -5.89
CA ASP A 556 -10.11 -2.03 -5.54
C ASP A 556 -10.48 -3.23 -6.43
N ARG A 557 -10.13 -3.17 -7.72
CA ARG A 557 -10.32 -4.26 -8.68
C ARG A 557 -9.44 -5.46 -8.34
N ILE A 558 -8.18 -5.24 -8.00
CA ILE A 558 -7.25 -6.32 -7.60
C ILE A 558 -7.69 -6.94 -6.27
N GLN A 559 -8.01 -6.13 -5.25
CA GLN A 559 -8.46 -6.59 -3.94
C GLN A 559 -9.81 -7.33 -4.01
N ALA A 560 -10.70 -6.95 -4.93
CA ALA A 560 -11.93 -7.70 -5.16
C ALA A 560 -11.65 -9.12 -5.67
N ILE A 561 -10.74 -9.27 -6.64
CA ILE A 561 -10.37 -10.55 -7.27
C ILE A 561 -9.57 -11.43 -6.30
N ALA A 562 -8.53 -10.87 -5.69
CA ALA A 562 -7.56 -11.56 -4.84
C ALA A 562 -7.44 -10.89 -3.46
N PRO A 563 -8.50 -10.93 -2.62
CA PRO A 563 -8.54 -10.24 -1.31
C PRO A 563 -7.56 -10.78 -0.27
N PHE A 564 -6.88 -11.87 -0.60
CA PHE A 564 -5.87 -12.56 0.20
C PHE A 564 -4.43 -12.12 -0.13
N LEU A 565 -4.25 -11.31 -1.18
CA LEU A 565 -3.02 -10.58 -1.43
C LEU A 565 -3.11 -9.21 -0.75
N GLN A 566 -1.99 -8.74 -0.22
CA GLN A 566 -1.89 -7.43 0.43
C GLN A 566 -1.28 -6.44 -0.58
N LEU A 567 -1.81 -5.21 -0.62
CA LEU A 567 -1.35 -4.14 -1.51
C LEU A 567 -0.86 -2.98 -0.62
N TYR A 568 0.45 -2.69 -0.66
CA TYR A 568 1.07 -1.63 0.15
C TYR A 568 1.39 -0.40 -0.68
N ASP A 569 2.11 -0.58 -1.80
CA ASP A 569 2.51 0.49 -2.70
C ASP A 569 1.39 0.85 -3.71
N ASN A 570 1.46 2.05 -4.28
CA ASN A 570 0.62 2.43 -5.41
C ASN A 570 1.04 1.66 -6.69
N PRO A 571 0.10 1.45 -7.64
CA PRO A 571 0.44 0.83 -8.93
C PRO A 571 1.13 1.85 -9.83
N TYR A 572 2.22 1.46 -10.50
CA TYR A 572 2.95 2.34 -11.42
C TYR A 572 2.50 2.16 -12.87
N ILE A 573 2.51 3.25 -13.64
CA ILE A 573 2.13 3.25 -15.05
C ILE A 573 3.33 2.92 -15.95
N VAL A 574 3.10 2.07 -16.95
CA VAL A 574 4.07 1.63 -17.94
C VAL A 574 3.51 1.84 -19.35
N VAL A 575 4.34 2.37 -20.25
CA VAL A 575 4.03 2.50 -21.69
C VAL A 575 4.73 1.36 -22.44
N ASP A 576 3.98 0.31 -22.81
CA ASP A 576 4.50 -0.78 -23.65
C ASP A 576 3.77 -0.85 -24.98
N ASN A 577 4.51 -0.90 -26.09
CA ASN A 577 3.98 -1.00 -27.46
C ASN A 577 2.87 0.03 -27.81
N GLY A 578 2.91 1.21 -27.17
CA GLY A 578 1.92 2.29 -27.35
C GLY A 578 0.62 2.12 -26.57
N ARG A 579 0.50 1.07 -25.75
CA ARG A 579 -0.57 0.88 -24.75
C ARG A 579 -0.09 1.26 -23.34
N LEU A 580 -1.07 1.47 -22.46
CA LEU A 580 -0.88 1.86 -21.06
C LEU A 580 -1.25 0.70 -20.14
N TYR A 581 -0.32 0.32 -19.28
CA TYR A 581 -0.46 -0.77 -18.31
C TYR A 581 -0.10 -0.30 -16.91
N TRP A 582 -0.92 -0.65 -15.94
CA TRP A 582 -0.57 -0.52 -14.53
C TRP A 582 0.10 -1.80 -14.04
N ILE A 583 1.22 -1.66 -13.33
CA ILE A 583 1.82 -2.77 -12.59
C ILE A 583 1.65 -2.50 -11.10
N GLN A 584 0.93 -3.39 -10.41
CA GLN A 584 0.75 -3.37 -8.97
C GLN A 584 1.60 -4.46 -8.33
N ASP A 585 2.30 -4.08 -7.27
CA ASP A 585 3.05 -5.00 -6.42
C ASP A 585 2.13 -5.59 -5.35
N ALA A 586 2.09 -6.93 -5.27
CA ALA A 586 1.18 -7.66 -4.40
C ALA A 586 1.94 -8.68 -3.53
N TYR A 587 1.54 -8.73 -2.27
CA TYR A 587 2.32 -9.35 -1.20
C TYR A 587 1.60 -10.52 -0.55
N THR A 588 2.39 -11.49 -0.09
CA THR A 588 1.98 -12.47 0.92
C THR A 588 2.78 -12.24 2.20
N GLY A 589 2.21 -12.65 3.32
CA GLY A 589 2.89 -12.53 4.59
C GLY A 589 2.14 -13.20 5.73
N GLY A 590 2.77 -13.25 6.89
CA GLY A 590 2.28 -13.98 8.07
C GLY A 590 3.03 -13.59 9.34
N SER A 591 2.43 -13.93 10.49
CA SER A 591 2.92 -13.57 11.83
C SER A 591 3.40 -14.76 12.67
N THR A 592 3.32 -15.97 12.11
CA THR A 592 3.58 -17.25 12.79
C THR A 592 4.91 -17.91 12.42
N TYR A 593 5.76 -17.27 11.60
CA TYR A 593 7.01 -17.88 11.15
C TYR A 593 7.95 -18.15 12.35
N PRO A 594 8.41 -19.39 12.57
CA PRO A 594 9.17 -19.71 13.77
C PRO A 594 10.51 -18.97 13.79
N TYR A 595 10.86 -18.41 14.95
CA TYR A 595 12.07 -17.63 15.24
C TYR A 595 12.26 -16.31 14.47
N SER A 596 11.37 -15.94 13.53
CA SER A 596 11.49 -14.67 12.82
C SER A 596 10.98 -13.48 13.62
N GLN A 597 11.66 -12.34 13.51
CA GLN A 597 11.24 -11.06 14.10
C GLN A 597 10.02 -10.46 13.38
N GLN A 598 9.06 -9.96 14.16
CA GLN A 598 8.00 -9.09 13.64
C GLN A 598 8.56 -7.71 13.28
N GLU A 599 8.12 -7.17 12.16
CA GLU A 599 8.53 -5.85 11.67
C GLU A 599 7.32 -4.92 11.51
N ASP A 600 7.38 -3.72 12.10
CA ASP A 600 6.25 -2.78 12.13
C ASP A 600 5.94 -2.23 10.73
N LEU A 601 6.98 -2.03 9.89
CA LEU A 601 6.82 -1.68 8.47
C LEU A 601 6.08 -2.77 7.66
N ALA A 602 6.04 -4.00 8.16
CA ALA A 602 5.27 -5.12 7.58
C ALA A 602 3.94 -5.36 8.35
N ASN A 603 3.39 -4.34 9.04
CA ASN A 603 2.18 -4.46 9.87
C ASN A 603 2.29 -5.54 10.97
N GLY A 604 3.47 -5.68 11.60
CA GLY A 604 3.71 -6.66 12.67
C GLY A 604 3.85 -8.11 12.17
N GLN A 605 4.00 -8.31 10.86
CA GLN A 605 4.27 -9.62 10.28
C GLN A 605 5.75 -9.99 10.46
N ASN A 606 6.04 -11.29 10.58
CA ASN A 606 7.40 -11.84 10.65
C ASN A 606 7.78 -12.70 9.44
N TYR A 607 6.91 -12.75 8.44
CA TYR A 607 7.15 -13.28 7.11
C TYR A 607 6.52 -12.34 6.10
N PHE A 608 7.28 -11.89 5.10
CA PHE A 608 6.83 -10.87 4.15
C PHE A 608 7.52 -11.07 2.79
N ARG A 609 6.75 -11.23 1.72
CA ARG A 609 7.25 -11.47 0.35
C ARG A 609 6.44 -10.71 -0.70
N ASN A 610 7.12 -10.10 -1.67
CA ASN A 610 6.49 -9.60 -2.90
C ASN A 610 6.29 -10.76 -3.89
N SER A 611 5.33 -11.64 -3.59
CA SER A 611 5.17 -12.89 -4.33
C SER A 611 4.49 -12.74 -5.69
N VAL A 612 3.79 -11.62 -5.94
CA VAL A 612 3.00 -11.44 -7.17
C VAL A 612 3.18 -10.05 -7.77
N LYS A 613 3.38 -10.00 -9.09
CA LYS A 613 3.22 -8.79 -9.92
C LYS A 613 1.87 -8.86 -10.62
N VAL A 614 1.05 -7.82 -10.50
CA VAL A 614 -0.28 -7.78 -11.12
C VAL A 614 -0.30 -6.72 -12.22
N VAL A 615 -0.61 -7.12 -13.45
CA VAL A 615 -0.70 -6.21 -14.60
C VAL A 615 -2.17 -5.92 -14.89
N VAL A 616 -2.55 -4.65 -14.98
CA VAL A 616 -3.89 -4.20 -15.38
C VAL A 616 -3.81 -3.35 -16.64
N ASP A 617 -4.54 -3.72 -17.69
CA ASP A 617 -4.68 -2.88 -18.90
C ASP A 617 -5.49 -1.63 -18.56
N ALA A 618 -4.95 -0.43 -18.81
CA ALA A 618 -5.59 0.83 -18.43
C ALA A 618 -6.84 1.17 -19.27
N TYR A 619 -7.00 0.53 -20.44
CA TYR A 619 -8.17 0.70 -21.31
C TYR A 619 -9.25 -0.33 -21.01
N GLU A 620 -8.92 -1.63 -20.95
CA GLU A 620 -9.92 -2.71 -20.83
C GLU A 620 -10.13 -3.21 -19.39
N GLY A 621 -9.21 -2.90 -18.46
CA GLY A 621 -9.28 -3.34 -17.07
C GLY A 621 -9.01 -4.83 -16.85
N THR A 622 -8.53 -5.55 -17.86
CA THR A 622 -8.13 -6.97 -17.73
C THR A 622 -6.97 -7.10 -16.75
N VAL A 623 -7.00 -8.12 -15.89
CA VAL A 623 -6.05 -8.29 -14.79
C VAL A 623 -5.30 -9.60 -14.93
N ASN A 624 -3.96 -9.55 -14.95
CA ASN A 624 -3.10 -10.73 -15.04
C ASN A 624 -2.17 -10.81 -13.81
N PHE A 625 -2.22 -11.93 -13.08
CA PHE A 625 -1.41 -12.15 -11.88
C PHE A 625 -0.20 -13.04 -12.19
N TYR A 626 1.01 -12.53 -11.99
CA TYR A 626 2.26 -13.23 -12.27
C TYR A 626 3.03 -13.54 -10.98
N ILE A 627 3.32 -14.83 -10.72
CA ILE A 627 4.07 -15.27 -9.53
C ILE A 627 5.56 -14.94 -9.72
N ALA A 628 6.04 -13.97 -8.94
CA ALA A 628 7.44 -13.55 -8.91
C ALA A 628 8.28 -14.45 -7.98
N ASP A 629 7.85 -14.64 -6.72
CA ASP A 629 8.49 -15.58 -5.80
C ASP A 629 7.81 -16.96 -5.91
N ARG A 630 8.42 -17.88 -6.66
CA ARG A 630 7.92 -19.27 -6.79
C ARG A 630 8.21 -20.13 -5.55
N THR A 631 9.01 -19.65 -4.60
CA THR A 631 9.42 -20.40 -3.41
C THR A 631 8.51 -20.16 -2.21
N ASP A 632 7.79 -19.04 -2.19
CA ASP A 632 6.81 -18.70 -1.14
C ASP A 632 5.71 -19.79 -1.00
N PRO A 633 5.57 -20.42 0.19
CA PRO A 633 4.53 -21.42 0.44
C PRO A 633 3.11 -20.85 0.43
N ILE A 634 2.91 -19.58 0.76
CA ILE A 634 1.59 -18.93 0.83
C ILE A 634 1.02 -18.76 -0.59
N ILE A 635 1.79 -18.17 -1.52
CA ILE A 635 1.33 -18.05 -2.91
C ILE A 635 1.16 -19.41 -3.58
N ARG A 636 1.97 -20.42 -3.24
CA ARG A 636 1.80 -21.80 -3.74
C ARG A 636 0.47 -22.41 -3.31
N ALA A 637 0.05 -22.22 -2.06
CA ALA A 637 -1.24 -22.70 -1.56
C ALA A 637 -2.42 -21.96 -2.21
N TYR A 638 -2.33 -20.64 -2.42
CA TYR A 638 -3.35 -19.88 -3.15
C TYR A 638 -3.40 -20.23 -4.65
N ALA A 639 -2.27 -20.50 -5.29
CA ALA A 639 -2.22 -20.95 -6.68
C ALA A 639 -2.86 -22.33 -6.88
N ALA A 640 -2.73 -23.22 -5.91
CA ALA A 640 -3.46 -24.49 -5.87
C ALA A 640 -4.97 -24.29 -5.58
N THR A 641 -5.33 -23.34 -4.72
CA THR A 641 -6.73 -23.00 -4.41
C THR A 641 -7.46 -22.39 -5.61
N PHE A 642 -6.79 -21.55 -6.41
CA PHE A 642 -7.38 -20.84 -7.55
C PHE A 642 -6.75 -21.21 -8.90
N PRO A 643 -7.00 -22.43 -9.42
CA PRO A 643 -6.51 -22.83 -10.74
C PRO A 643 -6.91 -21.84 -11.84
N GLY A 644 -5.90 -21.32 -12.55
CA GLY A 644 -6.08 -20.38 -13.67
C GLY A 644 -6.01 -18.89 -13.31
N LEU A 645 -5.98 -18.51 -12.02
CA LEU A 645 -5.79 -17.10 -11.63
C LEU A 645 -4.34 -16.64 -11.86
N PHE A 646 -3.37 -17.52 -11.52
CA PHE A 646 -1.95 -17.19 -11.51
C PHE A 646 -1.20 -17.74 -12.71
N GLN A 647 -0.26 -16.95 -13.21
CA GLN A 647 0.66 -17.32 -14.27
C GLN A 647 2.13 -17.25 -13.77
N PRO A 648 3.03 -18.09 -14.28
CA PRO A 648 4.47 -17.92 -14.05
C PRO A 648 5.01 -16.59 -14.60
N LEU A 649 5.96 -15.92 -13.90
CA LEU A 649 6.52 -14.62 -14.34
C LEU A 649 7.13 -14.63 -15.74
N ASP A 650 7.70 -15.75 -16.19
CA ASP A 650 8.28 -15.92 -17.53
C ASP A 650 7.23 -15.89 -18.66
N ARG A 651 5.93 -15.91 -18.33
CA ARG A 651 4.81 -15.70 -19.27
C ARG A 651 4.45 -14.23 -19.46
N MET A 652 4.97 -13.32 -18.64
CA MET A 652 4.78 -11.88 -18.80
C MET A 652 5.43 -11.40 -20.11
N PRO A 653 4.81 -10.50 -20.89
CA PRO A 653 5.43 -9.91 -22.07
C PRO A 653 6.80 -9.28 -21.77
N ALA A 654 7.79 -9.48 -22.67
CA ALA A 654 9.17 -9.04 -22.44
C ALA A 654 9.31 -7.52 -22.26
N GLY A 655 8.47 -6.72 -22.92
CA GLY A 655 8.39 -5.27 -22.69
C GLY A 655 8.05 -4.96 -21.23
N LEU A 656 6.94 -5.50 -20.73
CA LEU A 656 6.55 -5.35 -19.31
C LEU A 656 7.57 -5.94 -18.32
N GLN A 657 8.25 -7.05 -18.65
CA GLN A 657 9.33 -7.57 -17.81
C GLN A 657 10.49 -6.58 -17.68
N ALA A 658 10.83 -5.84 -18.74
CA ALA A 658 11.87 -4.81 -18.72
C ALA A 658 11.50 -3.58 -17.87
N HIS A 659 10.23 -3.42 -17.47
CA HIS A 659 9.75 -2.37 -16.59
C HIS A 659 9.60 -2.79 -15.12
N LEU A 660 9.86 -4.06 -14.78
CA LEU A 660 9.77 -4.53 -13.40
C LEU A 660 10.76 -3.80 -12.47
N ARG A 661 10.32 -3.59 -11.23
CA ARG A 661 11.10 -3.04 -10.12
C ARG A 661 10.79 -3.76 -8.81
N VAL A 662 11.76 -3.80 -7.91
CA VAL A 662 11.58 -4.25 -6.52
C VAL A 662 10.83 -3.15 -5.79
N PRO A 663 9.74 -3.46 -5.05
CA PRO A 663 8.92 -2.43 -4.45
C PRO A 663 9.65 -1.72 -3.30
N GLN A 664 9.39 -0.43 -3.15
CA GLN A 664 9.98 0.39 -2.08
C GLN A 664 9.60 -0.12 -0.69
N THR A 665 8.36 -0.57 -0.48
CA THR A 665 7.95 -1.15 0.81
C THR A 665 8.71 -2.44 1.14
N LEU A 666 8.85 -3.38 0.19
CA LEU A 666 9.64 -4.60 0.42
C LEU A 666 11.09 -4.26 0.82
N PHE A 667 11.75 -3.42 0.02
CA PHE A 667 13.16 -3.10 0.26
C PHE A 667 13.35 -2.27 1.53
N SER A 668 12.38 -1.43 1.93
CA SER A 668 12.38 -0.74 3.23
C SER A 668 12.31 -1.72 4.39
N VAL A 669 11.40 -2.70 4.34
CA VAL A 669 11.30 -3.79 5.33
C VAL A 669 12.60 -4.58 5.40
N GLN A 670 13.15 -4.98 4.25
CA GLN A 670 14.41 -5.73 4.17
C GLN A 670 15.61 -4.95 4.72
N ALA A 671 15.73 -3.66 4.36
CA ALA A 671 16.77 -2.77 4.87
C ALA A 671 16.66 -2.55 6.38
N GLN A 672 15.44 -2.35 6.90
CA GLN A 672 15.19 -2.16 8.32
C GLN A 672 15.53 -3.41 9.13
N VAL A 673 15.16 -4.61 8.66
CA VAL A 673 15.57 -5.88 9.30
C VAL A 673 17.10 -6.07 9.17
N TYR A 674 17.67 -5.87 7.98
CA TYR A 674 19.11 -6.04 7.75
C TYR A 674 19.99 -5.11 8.60
N SER A 675 19.49 -3.93 9.00
CA SER A 675 20.17 -3.00 9.92
C SER A 675 20.67 -3.67 11.22
N THR A 676 19.99 -4.72 11.68
CA THR A 676 20.36 -5.52 12.84
C THR A 676 20.81 -6.94 12.45
N TYR A 677 20.15 -7.56 11.46
CA TYR A 677 20.39 -8.96 11.06
C TYR A 677 21.52 -9.17 10.05
N HIS A 678 22.30 -8.12 9.70
CA HIS A 678 23.62 -8.30 9.09
C HIS A 678 24.62 -8.93 10.07
N ILE A 679 24.42 -8.75 11.38
CA ILE A 679 25.25 -9.36 12.44
C ILE A 679 24.90 -10.86 12.54
N SER A 680 25.81 -11.71 12.04
CA SER A 680 25.63 -13.17 12.04
C SER A 680 26.12 -13.87 13.31
N ASP A 681 27.04 -13.26 14.06
CA ASP A 681 27.57 -13.82 15.31
C ASP A 681 26.61 -13.58 16.50
N PRO A 682 26.15 -14.62 17.21
CA PRO A 682 25.20 -14.48 18.32
C PRO A 682 25.72 -13.63 19.49
N SER A 683 27.03 -13.59 19.75
CA SER A 683 27.59 -12.84 20.88
C SER A 683 27.65 -11.34 20.59
N THR A 684 28.04 -10.98 19.38
CA THR A 684 27.99 -9.59 18.89
C THR A 684 26.54 -9.11 18.76
N PHE A 685 25.64 -9.98 18.31
CA PHE A 685 24.21 -9.68 18.21
C PHE A 685 23.58 -9.40 19.59
N TYR A 686 23.87 -10.24 20.59
CA TYR A 686 23.38 -10.06 21.96
C TYR A 686 23.83 -8.71 22.57
N ASN A 687 25.09 -8.32 22.37
CA ASN A 687 25.62 -7.06 22.87
C ASN A 687 25.14 -5.82 22.07
N ARG A 688 24.60 -6.01 20.85
CA ARG A 688 24.13 -4.94 19.94
C ARG A 688 25.20 -3.89 19.58
N GLU A 689 26.46 -4.31 19.47
CA GLU A 689 27.61 -3.41 19.30
C GLU A 689 27.75 -2.79 17.89
N ASP A 690 27.21 -3.45 16.85
CA ASP A 690 27.32 -3.01 15.44
C ASP A 690 25.95 -2.75 14.81
N VAL A 691 24.92 -2.41 15.61
CA VAL A 691 23.57 -2.13 15.07
C VAL A 691 23.59 -0.86 14.22
N TRP A 692 23.05 -0.96 13.01
CA TRP A 692 22.90 0.16 12.08
C TRP A 692 21.49 0.74 12.14
N GLN A 693 21.30 1.86 11.47
CA GLN A 693 20.01 2.48 11.17
C GLN A 693 20.10 3.07 9.75
N PRO A 694 18.99 3.12 8.99
CA PRO A 694 18.98 3.91 7.76
C PRO A 694 19.41 5.35 8.03
N ALA A 695 20.21 5.92 7.14
CA ALA A 695 20.76 7.24 7.32
C ALA A 695 19.66 8.30 7.33
N ALA A 696 19.89 9.40 8.04
CA ALA A 696 18.96 10.52 8.15
C ALA A 696 19.58 11.83 7.66
N ASN A 697 18.73 12.78 7.30
CA ASN A 697 19.03 14.18 7.05
C ASN A 697 18.09 15.07 7.91
N ASP A 698 18.04 16.37 7.61
CA ASP A 698 17.20 17.32 8.37
C ASP A 698 15.68 17.16 8.11
N GLN A 699 15.30 16.42 7.05
CA GLN A 699 13.90 16.09 6.72
C GLN A 699 13.45 14.79 7.41
N GLY A 700 14.37 13.97 7.91
CA GLY A 700 14.09 12.71 8.61
C GLY A 700 14.98 11.56 8.15
N THR A 701 14.53 10.33 8.41
CA THR A 701 15.16 9.10 7.90
C THR A 701 14.97 9.02 6.38
N LEU A 702 16.02 8.70 5.64
CA LEU A 702 15.93 8.48 4.20
C LEU A 702 15.19 7.18 3.90
N SER A 703 14.17 7.26 3.04
CA SER A 703 13.55 6.08 2.41
C SER A 703 14.43 5.60 1.25
N PRO A 704 14.34 4.32 0.82
CA PRO A 704 15.07 3.86 -0.36
C PRO A 704 14.59 4.59 -1.62
N TYR A 705 15.49 4.85 -2.57
CA TYR A 705 15.16 5.57 -3.82
C TYR A 705 15.79 4.91 -5.04
N TYR A 706 15.10 5.05 -6.18
CA TYR A 706 15.53 4.46 -7.45
C TYR A 706 16.57 5.30 -8.17
N VAL A 707 17.61 4.66 -8.68
CA VAL A 707 18.71 5.27 -9.42
C VAL A 707 19.11 4.39 -10.61
N LEU A 708 19.34 4.97 -11.78
CA LEU A 708 20.02 4.31 -12.89
C LEU A 708 21.52 4.60 -12.77
N MET A 709 22.29 3.64 -12.28
CA MET A 709 23.72 3.81 -11.99
C MET A 709 24.55 2.54 -12.21
N ARG A 710 25.86 2.68 -12.25
CA ARG A 710 26.80 1.54 -12.31
C ARG A 710 27.25 1.12 -10.91
N LEU A 711 27.05 -0.16 -10.56
CA LEU A 711 27.53 -0.71 -9.30
C LEU A 711 29.09 -0.73 -9.24
N PRO A 712 29.70 -0.52 -8.06
CA PRO A 712 31.14 -0.68 -7.91
C PRO A 712 31.60 -2.07 -8.35
N GLY A 713 32.62 -2.10 -9.22
CA GLY A 713 33.15 -3.33 -9.81
C GLY A 713 32.43 -3.81 -11.09
N THR A 714 31.30 -3.21 -11.48
CA THR A 714 30.61 -3.55 -12.74
C THR A 714 30.92 -2.55 -13.86
N SER A 715 30.60 -2.94 -15.09
CA SER A 715 30.86 -2.16 -16.32
C SER A 715 29.60 -1.63 -17.00
N GLN A 716 28.41 -2.07 -16.58
CA GLN A 716 27.12 -1.61 -17.12
C GLN A 716 26.33 -0.89 -16.04
N ALA A 717 25.57 0.13 -16.45
CA ALA A 717 24.61 0.79 -15.58
C ALA A 717 23.31 -0.03 -15.53
N GLU A 718 22.74 -0.12 -14.36
CA GLU A 718 21.54 -0.91 -14.05
C GLU A 718 20.54 -0.04 -13.29
N TYR A 719 19.26 -0.38 -13.40
CA TYR A 719 18.23 0.25 -12.60
C TYR A 719 18.25 -0.38 -11.20
N LEU A 720 18.56 0.42 -10.19
CA LEU A 720 18.75 -0.02 -8.81
C LEU A 720 17.79 0.73 -7.88
N GLN A 721 17.59 0.18 -6.68
CA GLN A 721 17.12 0.94 -5.54
C GLN A 721 18.19 0.87 -4.45
N ILE A 722 18.52 2.01 -3.83
CA ILE A 722 19.62 2.09 -2.85
C ILE A 722 19.18 2.74 -1.54
N ILE A 723 19.84 2.38 -0.45
CA ILE A 723 19.66 3.01 0.87
C ILE A 723 20.98 3.03 1.68
N PRO A 724 21.45 4.22 2.13
CA PRO A 724 22.63 4.34 2.98
C PRO A 724 22.31 4.11 4.47
N PHE A 725 23.30 3.64 5.23
CA PHE A 725 23.22 3.34 6.66
C PHE A 725 24.27 4.09 7.48
N THR A 726 23.88 4.52 8.69
CA THR A 726 24.79 4.97 9.75
C THR A 726 24.70 4.01 10.95
N PRO A 727 25.69 3.97 11.85
CA PRO A 727 25.56 3.24 13.11
C PRO A 727 24.46 3.86 13.97
N TYR A 728 23.82 3.05 14.83
CA TYR A 728 22.81 3.53 15.76
C TYR A 728 23.31 4.74 16.58
N ARG A 729 22.58 5.86 16.52
CA ARG A 729 22.94 7.16 17.13
C ARG A 729 24.25 7.80 16.64
N ARG A 730 24.74 7.45 15.46
CA ARG A 730 25.88 8.13 14.80
C ARG A 730 25.48 8.65 13.41
N GLN A 731 26.27 9.60 12.91
CA GLN A 731 25.97 10.34 11.67
C GLN A 731 26.87 9.96 10.49
N ASN A 732 28.01 9.31 10.73
CA ASN A 732 28.93 8.88 9.67
C ASN A 732 28.38 7.64 8.95
N LEU A 733 28.57 7.51 7.63
CA LEU A 733 28.18 6.30 6.90
C LEU A 733 29.06 5.09 7.29
N VAL A 734 28.45 3.92 7.34
CA VAL A 734 29.15 2.63 7.55
C VAL A 734 28.75 1.51 6.58
N SER A 735 27.59 1.64 5.93
CA SER A 735 27.20 0.76 4.83
C SER A 735 26.25 1.48 3.88
N TRP A 736 26.05 0.93 2.69
CA TRP A 736 24.84 1.14 1.89
C TRP A 736 24.40 -0.19 1.28
N LEU A 737 23.09 -0.37 1.12
CA LEU A 737 22.50 -1.56 0.51
C LEU A 737 21.93 -1.17 -0.86
N ALA A 738 22.16 -2.03 -1.85
CA ALA A 738 21.58 -1.95 -3.18
C ALA A 738 20.67 -3.16 -3.44
N VAL A 739 19.60 -2.96 -4.19
CA VAL A 739 18.85 -4.04 -4.85
C VAL A 739 18.75 -3.77 -6.35
N ARG A 740 18.91 -4.82 -7.16
CA ARG A 740 18.95 -4.77 -8.63
C ARG A 740 17.55 -5.03 -9.19
N ASN A 741 17.10 -4.21 -10.15
CA ASN A 741 15.74 -4.29 -10.72
C ASN A 741 15.70 -4.88 -12.14
N ASP A 742 16.82 -4.99 -12.84
CA ASP A 742 16.80 -5.40 -14.25
C ASP A 742 16.70 -6.92 -14.44
N PRO A 743 16.07 -7.39 -15.55
CA PRO A 743 15.90 -8.81 -15.82
C PRO A 743 17.21 -9.60 -15.79
N GLY A 744 17.18 -10.78 -15.17
CA GLY A 744 18.36 -11.63 -14.93
C GLY A 744 19.02 -11.41 -13.57
N HIS A 745 18.90 -10.22 -12.98
CA HIS A 745 19.42 -9.89 -11.65
C HIS A 745 18.35 -9.36 -10.68
N TYR A 746 17.08 -9.40 -11.10
CA TYR A 746 15.93 -8.91 -10.35
C TYR A 746 15.88 -9.46 -8.91
N GLY A 747 15.94 -8.56 -7.92
CA GLY A 747 15.85 -8.89 -6.49
C GLY A 747 17.18 -9.30 -5.84
N GLU A 748 18.28 -9.36 -6.59
CA GLU A 748 19.62 -9.53 -6.01
C GLU A 748 20.02 -8.29 -5.20
N MET A 749 20.60 -8.53 -4.01
CA MET A 749 20.98 -7.48 -3.06
C MET A 749 22.47 -7.55 -2.72
N VAL A 750 23.12 -6.39 -2.65
CA VAL A 750 24.55 -6.27 -2.29
C VAL A 750 24.71 -5.19 -1.22
N SER A 751 25.44 -5.49 -0.14
CA SER A 751 25.74 -4.53 0.92
C SER A 751 27.19 -4.06 0.81
N TYR A 752 27.39 -2.78 0.57
CA TYR A 752 28.71 -2.18 0.46
C TYR A 752 29.13 -1.55 1.79
N VAL A 753 30.11 -2.18 2.45
CA VAL A 753 30.52 -1.86 3.84
C VAL A 753 31.80 -1.02 3.85
N MET A 754 31.81 0.03 4.68
CA MET A 754 32.92 0.97 4.79
C MET A 754 34.02 0.52 5.77
N PRO A 755 35.28 0.96 5.56
CA PRO A 755 36.36 0.76 6.51
C PRO A 755 36.11 1.43 7.86
N LYS A 756 36.28 0.68 8.96
CA LYS A 756 36.07 1.16 10.34
C LYS A 756 37.15 2.13 10.85
N ASP A 757 38.26 2.29 10.13
CA ASP A 757 39.36 3.22 10.43
C ASP A 757 39.21 4.61 9.78
N ARG A 758 38.19 4.83 8.93
CA ARG A 758 37.94 6.11 8.25
C ARG A 758 36.56 6.69 8.59
N THR A 759 36.41 8.00 8.38
CA THR A 759 35.16 8.71 8.61
C THR A 759 34.59 9.20 7.28
N ILE A 760 33.49 8.58 6.86
CA ILE A 760 32.69 9.01 5.70
C ILE A 760 31.55 9.88 6.23
N LEU A 761 31.44 11.12 5.75
CA LEU A 761 30.36 12.02 6.17
C LEU A 761 29.00 11.45 5.73
N GLY A 762 28.00 11.48 6.61
CA GLY A 762 26.64 11.09 6.26
C GLY A 762 25.73 12.27 5.88
N PRO A 763 24.49 11.98 5.43
CA PRO A 763 23.61 12.97 4.83
C PRO A 763 23.30 14.15 5.77
N GLN A 764 23.07 13.90 7.06
CA GLN A 764 22.87 14.95 8.06
C GLN A 764 24.08 15.90 8.20
N GLN A 765 25.30 15.39 8.11
CA GLN A 765 26.52 16.20 8.19
C GLN A 765 26.70 17.03 6.91
N ILE A 766 26.38 16.45 5.76
CA ILE A 766 26.41 17.15 4.47
C ILE A 766 25.33 18.23 4.41
N ALA A 767 24.08 17.96 4.81
CA ALA A 767 23.02 18.95 4.92
C ALA A 767 23.42 20.12 5.85
N SER A 768 24.01 19.81 7.00
CA SER A 768 24.58 20.82 7.91
C SER A 768 25.67 21.67 7.25
N ARG A 769 26.58 21.04 6.47
CA ARG A 769 27.67 21.71 5.74
C ARG A 769 27.16 22.63 4.63
N ILE A 770 26.15 22.17 3.88
CA ILE A 770 25.45 22.96 2.86
C ILE A 770 24.86 24.22 3.51
N GLN A 771 24.13 24.08 4.61
CA GLN A 771 23.49 25.23 5.30
C GLN A 771 24.50 26.19 5.96
N GLN A 772 25.68 25.71 6.35
CA GLN A 772 26.76 26.54 6.90
C GLN A 772 27.57 27.27 5.82
N THR A 773 27.41 26.92 4.54
CA THR A 773 28.14 27.56 3.44
C THR A 773 27.64 29.00 3.24
N PRO A 774 28.50 30.04 3.35
CA PRO A 774 28.03 31.44 3.41
C PRO A 774 27.23 31.91 2.21
N GLU A 775 27.60 31.49 0.99
CA GLU A 775 26.89 31.86 -0.24
C GLU A 775 25.47 31.25 -0.26
N ILE A 776 25.38 29.96 0.05
CA ILE A 776 24.11 29.20 0.15
C ILE A 776 23.21 29.81 1.22
N SER A 777 23.74 30.13 2.40
CA SER A 777 22.99 30.73 3.51
C SER A 777 22.48 32.15 3.19
N ARG A 778 23.32 32.98 2.55
CA ARG A 778 22.94 34.31 2.07
C ARG A 778 21.84 34.20 1.02
N ASP A 779 22.05 33.40 -0.02
CA ASP A 779 21.12 33.28 -1.12
C ASP A 779 19.79 32.65 -0.67
N ARG A 780 19.79 31.66 0.23
CA ARG A 780 18.56 31.14 0.87
C ARG A 780 17.78 32.26 1.57
N THR A 781 18.47 33.15 2.26
CA THR A 781 17.84 34.27 2.98
C THR A 781 17.27 35.32 2.01
N LEU A 782 17.94 35.57 0.89
CA LEU A 782 17.49 36.53 -0.13
C LEU A 782 16.32 35.97 -0.98
N LEU A 783 16.41 34.70 -1.41
CA LEU A 783 15.41 34.02 -2.23
C LEU A 783 14.20 33.54 -1.42
N ASN A 784 14.31 33.44 -0.09
CA ASN A 784 13.19 33.18 0.81
C ASN A 784 12.69 34.50 1.43
N SER A 785 12.44 35.49 0.58
CA SER A 785 11.97 36.82 0.97
C SER A 785 10.71 37.26 0.21
N GLN A 786 10.05 38.31 0.72
CA GLN A 786 8.69 38.78 0.39
C GLN A 786 8.18 38.39 -1.01
N GLY A 787 7.30 37.39 -1.05
CA GLY A 787 6.64 36.92 -2.28
C GLY A 787 7.28 35.69 -2.94
N SER A 788 8.38 35.17 -2.41
CA SER A 788 9.04 33.95 -2.88
C SER A 788 9.52 33.07 -1.73
N THR A 789 9.63 31.75 -1.98
CA THR A 789 10.16 30.80 -1.01
C THR A 789 11.00 29.71 -1.68
N VAL A 790 12.10 29.34 -1.03
CA VAL A 790 13.00 28.26 -1.48
C VAL A 790 12.55 26.96 -0.84
N THR A 791 12.30 25.95 -1.67
CA THR A 791 12.04 24.57 -1.23
C THR A 791 13.25 23.71 -1.61
N PRO A 792 14.00 23.14 -0.65
CA PRO A 792 15.01 22.14 -0.97
C PRO A 792 14.33 20.82 -1.34
N GLY A 793 14.89 20.12 -2.33
CA GLY A 793 14.50 18.74 -2.65
C GLY A 793 15.09 17.72 -1.68
N ASN A 794 15.08 16.45 -2.09
CA ASN A 794 15.69 15.38 -1.31
C ASN A 794 17.20 15.36 -1.54
N LEU A 795 17.97 15.27 -0.45
CA LEU A 795 19.42 15.06 -0.51
C LEU A 795 19.71 13.60 -0.88
N LEU A 796 20.13 13.35 -2.13
CA LEU A 796 20.47 12.03 -2.63
C LEU A 796 21.97 11.72 -2.42
N VAL A 797 22.30 10.44 -2.28
CA VAL A 797 23.65 9.93 -1.95
C VAL A 797 24.05 8.89 -2.99
N VAL A 798 24.63 9.33 -4.10
CA VAL A 798 24.90 8.46 -5.25
C VAL A 798 26.38 8.04 -5.22
N PRO A 799 26.70 6.74 -5.08
CA PRO A 799 28.06 6.26 -5.25
C PRO A 799 28.52 6.45 -6.71
N VAL A 800 29.67 7.07 -6.92
CA VAL A 800 30.28 7.29 -8.24
C VAL A 800 31.76 6.90 -8.14
N GLY A 801 32.17 5.87 -8.90
CA GLY A 801 33.52 5.31 -8.78
C GLY A 801 33.78 4.79 -7.36
N ASN A 802 34.70 5.42 -6.64
CA ASN A 802 35.02 5.15 -5.23
C ASN A 802 34.78 6.38 -4.32
N SER A 803 33.83 7.22 -4.71
CA SER A 803 33.38 8.42 -3.99
C SER A 803 31.86 8.43 -3.83
N PHE A 804 31.33 9.23 -2.91
CA PHE A 804 29.91 9.55 -2.86
C PHE A 804 29.67 10.95 -3.41
N LEU A 805 28.78 11.08 -4.38
CA LEU A 805 28.23 12.35 -4.82
C LEU A 805 26.95 12.63 -4.04
N TYR A 806 26.97 13.70 -3.25
CA TYR A 806 25.80 14.24 -2.57
C TYR A 806 25.19 15.32 -3.44
N PHE A 807 23.89 15.21 -3.70
CA PHE A 807 23.16 16.10 -4.59
C PHE A 807 21.87 16.60 -3.93
N GLU A 808 21.65 17.92 -3.94
CA GLU A 808 20.42 18.56 -3.49
C GLU A 808 19.97 19.64 -4.49
N PRO A 809 18.76 19.53 -5.09
CA PRO A 809 18.18 20.57 -5.93
C PRO A 809 17.41 21.59 -5.09
N TRP A 810 17.44 22.86 -5.48
CA TRP A 810 16.61 23.91 -4.88
C TRP A 810 15.63 24.50 -5.90
N TYR A 811 14.36 24.50 -5.49
CA TYR A 811 13.25 25.08 -6.23
C TYR A 811 12.87 26.43 -5.64
N LEU A 812 12.58 27.39 -6.52
CA LEU A 812 11.97 28.65 -6.14
C LEU A 812 10.49 28.62 -6.53
N LYS A 813 9.61 29.05 -5.63
CA LYS A 813 8.18 29.24 -5.92
C LYS A 813 7.67 30.55 -5.34
N SER A 814 6.71 31.18 -6.01
CA SER A 814 6.06 32.38 -5.50
C SER A 814 5.11 32.05 -4.34
N THR A 815 5.09 32.89 -3.31
CA THR A 815 4.16 32.82 -2.17
C THR A 815 2.94 33.72 -2.32
N THR A 816 2.89 34.58 -3.35
CA THR A 816 1.73 35.46 -3.61
C THR A 816 0.63 34.81 -4.42
N THR A 817 0.93 33.71 -5.13
CA THR A 817 -0.02 32.97 -5.95
C THR A 817 -0.02 31.50 -5.56
N SER A 818 -1.19 30.94 -5.23
CA SER A 818 -1.37 29.52 -4.88
C SER A 818 -1.25 28.55 -6.07
N GLN A 819 -0.78 29.03 -7.21
CA GLN A 819 -0.56 28.33 -8.47
C GLN A 819 0.78 28.80 -9.06
N SER A 820 1.81 28.86 -8.24
CA SER A 820 3.18 29.15 -8.69
C SER A 820 3.85 27.86 -9.14
N LEU A 821 4.60 27.92 -10.23
CA LEU A 821 5.41 26.81 -10.72
C LEU A 821 6.68 26.70 -9.85
N PRO A 822 7.03 25.51 -9.35
CA PRO A 822 8.36 25.25 -8.80
C PRO A 822 9.41 25.29 -9.93
N GLU A 823 10.31 26.26 -9.88
CA GLU A 823 11.38 26.41 -10.85
C GLU A 823 12.71 25.94 -10.24
N LEU A 824 13.41 25.00 -10.88
CA LEU A 824 14.75 24.61 -10.46
C LEU A 824 15.71 25.80 -10.67
N LYS A 825 16.25 26.36 -9.58
CA LYS A 825 17.17 27.51 -9.65
C LYS A 825 18.61 27.17 -9.31
N LYS A 826 18.84 26.16 -8.46
CA LYS A 826 20.19 25.78 -8.02
C LYS A 826 20.34 24.28 -7.88
N VAL A 827 21.52 23.81 -8.26
CA VAL A 827 22.04 22.47 -8.05
C VAL A 827 23.21 22.58 -7.07
N ILE A 828 23.08 21.91 -5.93
CA ILE A 828 24.13 21.80 -4.92
C ILE A 828 24.78 20.43 -5.07
N LEU A 829 26.10 20.41 -5.18
CA LEU A 829 26.91 19.18 -5.20
C LEU A 829 28.03 19.26 -4.18
N THR A 830 28.31 18.15 -3.51
CA THR A 830 29.56 17.96 -2.77
C THR A 830 29.88 16.48 -2.72
N ASP A 831 31.09 16.10 -2.32
CA ASP A 831 31.46 14.70 -2.13
C ASP A 831 31.60 14.35 -0.63
N ALA A 832 31.87 13.07 -0.33
CA ALA A 832 32.12 12.61 1.04
C ALA A 832 33.40 13.18 1.68
N SER A 833 34.30 13.78 0.90
CA SER A 833 35.57 14.27 1.40
C SER A 833 35.39 15.56 2.22
N GLN A 834 36.09 15.58 3.35
CA GLN A 834 36.20 16.76 4.20
C GLN A 834 36.93 17.93 3.50
N THR A 835 37.68 17.65 2.42
CA THR A 835 38.48 18.67 1.70
C THR A 835 37.74 19.33 0.54
N SER A 836 36.75 18.66 -0.06
CA SER A 836 36.09 19.14 -1.27
C SER A 836 35.13 20.29 -0.96
N ILE A 837 34.91 21.19 -1.92
CA ILE A 837 34.01 22.32 -1.76
C ILE A 837 32.53 21.89 -1.87
N VAL A 838 31.63 22.76 -1.41
CA VAL A 838 30.21 22.67 -1.77
C VAL A 838 30.04 23.48 -3.05
N ALA A 839 29.86 22.81 -4.18
CA ALA A 839 29.53 23.44 -5.45
C ALA A 839 28.06 23.87 -5.45
N TYR A 840 27.78 25.04 -6.02
CA TYR A 840 26.49 25.70 -5.95
C TYR A 840 26.28 26.52 -7.22
N GLN A 841 25.65 25.89 -8.22
CA GLN A 841 25.48 26.47 -9.57
C GLN A 841 24.05 26.35 -10.06
N SER A 842 23.76 26.95 -11.21
CA SER A 842 22.42 26.90 -11.82
C SER A 842 22.20 25.67 -12.71
N THR A 843 23.26 24.95 -13.11
CA THR A 843 23.17 23.72 -13.90
C THR A 843 24.01 22.59 -13.29
N LEU A 844 23.71 21.34 -13.68
CA LEU A 844 24.46 20.16 -13.27
C LEU A 844 25.92 20.17 -13.79
N ASP A 845 26.12 20.55 -15.06
CA ASP A 845 27.45 20.62 -15.69
C ASP A 845 28.33 21.68 -15.04
N ASP A 846 27.78 22.85 -14.71
CA ASP A 846 28.51 23.90 -13.97
C ASP A 846 28.86 23.44 -12.55
N ALA A 847 27.93 22.77 -11.85
CA ALA A 847 28.16 22.27 -10.50
C ALA A 847 29.24 21.18 -10.47
N LEU A 848 29.21 20.24 -11.43
CA LEU A 848 30.26 19.22 -11.59
C LEU A 848 31.61 19.84 -11.97
N SER A 849 31.59 20.88 -12.81
CA SER A 849 32.80 21.60 -13.20
C SER A 849 33.42 22.36 -12.03
N GLN A 850 32.59 22.97 -11.17
CA GLN A 850 33.04 23.60 -9.93
C GLN A 850 33.58 22.56 -8.94
N LEU A 851 32.87 21.44 -8.72
CA LEU A 851 33.26 20.41 -7.76
C LEU A 851 34.58 19.73 -8.14
N THR A 852 34.76 19.39 -9.42
CA THR A 852 35.95 18.66 -9.92
C THR A 852 37.11 19.58 -10.35
N GLY A 853 36.88 20.89 -10.46
CA GLY A 853 37.88 21.89 -10.84
C GLY A 853 38.29 21.87 -12.31
N GLN A 854 37.58 21.13 -13.18
CA GLN A 854 37.79 21.11 -14.63
C GLN A 854 36.44 21.19 -15.35
N ALA A 855 36.44 21.67 -16.60
CA ALA A 855 35.21 21.72 -17.40
C ALA A 855 34.70 20.29 -17.70
N VAL A 856 33.54 19.96 -17.15
CA VAL A 856 32.77 18.75 -17.41
C VAL A 856 31.62 19.13 -18.33
N SER A 857 31.39 18.34 -19.38
CA SER A 857 30.11 18.34 -20.07
C SER A 857 29.50 16.95 -20.01
N THR A 858 28.26 16.87 -19.53
CA THR A 858 27.53 15.59 -19.42
C THR A 858 26.74 15.25 -20.68
N GLY A 859 26.74 16.15 -21.68
CA GLY A 859 25.88 16.00 -22.86
C GLY A 859 24.39 16.10 -22.55
N THR A 860 24.01 16.54 -21.34
CA THR A 860 22.64 16.92 -21.00
C THR A 860 22.25 18.07 -21.90
N VAL A 861 21.23 17.86 -22.75
CA VAL A 861 20.78 18.88 -23.69
C VAL A 861 20.07 19.96 -22.89
N THR A 862 20.81 21.01 -22.52
CA THR A 862 20.17 22.29 -22.20
C THR A 862 19.45 22.72 -23.46
N GLY A 863 18.13 22.68 -23.45
CA GLY A 863 17.31 23.12 -24.56
C GLY A 863 17.56 24.60 -24.81
N THR A 864 18.50 24.91 -25.72
CA THR A 864 18.64 26.25 -26.26
C THR A 864 17.41 26.55 -27.09
N ASN A 865 16.38 27.03 -26.42
CA ASN A 865 15.27 27.77 -27.01
C ASN A 865 15.83 29.10 -27.57
N THR A 866 16.64 28.99 -28.63
CA THR A 866 16.56 29.95 -29.72
C THR A 866 15.11 29.85 -30.21
N PRO A 867 14.28 30.89 -30.08
CA PRO A 867 12.91 30.81 -30.55
C PRO A 867 12.91 30.38 -32.01
N ALA A 868 12.06 29.41 -32.35
CA ALA A 868 11.84 29.02 -33.73
C ALA A 868 11.48 30.29 -34.51
N THR A 869 12.44 30.79 -35.29
CA THR A 869 12.24 32.01 -36.07
C THR A 869 11.13 31.72 -37.05
N PRO A 870 10.06 32.53 -37.13
CA PRO A 870 9.03 32.34 -38.14
C PRO A 870 9.69 32.24 -39.51
N THR A 871 9.28 31.26 -40.31
CA THR A 871 9.79 31.06 -41.68
C THR A 871 9.38 32.23 -42.57
N THR A 872 10.11 33.31 -42.43
CA THR A 872 10.13 34.45 -43.35
C THR A 872 10.93 33.99 -44.58
N PRO A 873 10.48 34.25 -45.81
CA PRO A 873 11.26 33.90 -47.01
C PRO A 873 12.65 34.53 -46.96
N PRO A 874 13.68 33.93 -47.58
CA PRO A 874 15.06 34.39 -47.47
C PRO A 874 15.21 35.80 -48.05
N ALA A 875 15.25 36.80 -47.18
CA ALA A 875 15.69 38.14 -47.53
C ALA A 875 17.19 38.08 -47.82
N SER A 876 17.53 38.12 -49.10
CA SER A 876 18.91 38.17 -49.59
C SER A 876 19.62 39.41 -49.03
N SER A 877 20.43 39.23 -47.99
CA SER A 877 21.33 40.26 -47.50
C SER A 877 22.40 40.53 -48.56
N SER A 878 22.39 41.74 -49.12
CA SER A 878 23.40 42.16 -50.10
C SER A 878 24.80 42.02 -49.48
N PRO A 879 25.80 41.46 -50.21
CA PRO A 879 27.20 41.39 -49.76
C PRO A 879 27.77 42.76 -49.32
N GLN A 880 27.21 43.84 -49.86
CA GLN A 880 27.55 45.22 -49.50
C GLN A 880 27.22 45.54 -48.03
N VAL A 881 26.10 45.05 -47.49
CA VAL A 881 25.71 45.29 -46.09
C VAL A 881 26.65 44.56 -45.12
N ALA A 882 27.01 43.31 -45.43
CA ALA A 882 28.00 42.56 -44.63
C ALA A 882 29.37 43.25 -44.61
N THR A 883 29.77 43.85 -45.73
CA THR A 883 31.03 44.61 -45.84
C THR A 883 31.00 45.87 -44.98
N LEU A 884 29.91 46.65 -45.03
CA LEU A 884 29.73 47.85 -44.21
C LEU A 884 29.72 47.55 -42.71
N ILE A 885 29.11 46.41 -42.30
CA ILE A 885 29.11 45.96 -40.89
C ILE A 885 30.54 45.69 -40.41
N GLN A 886 31.37 45.00 -41.20
CA GLN A 886 32.77 44.75 -40.80
C GLN A 886 33.64 46.00 -40.79
N GLN A 887 33.38 46.97 -41.66
CA GLN A 887 34.02 48.28 -41.58
C GLN A 887 33.60 49.01 -40.29
N ALA A 888 32.33 48.98 -39.91
CA ALA A 888 31.84 49.61 -38.68
C ALA A 888 32.45 48.98 -37.42
N ILE A 889 32.56 47.65 -37.37
CA ILE A 889 33.23 46.91 -36.28
C ILE A 889 34.72 47.29 -36.21
N THR A 890 35.40 47.46 -37.35
CA THR A 890 36.81 47.85 -37.40
C THR A 890 37.02 49.26 -36.82
N HIS A 891 36.23 50.25 -37.26
CA HIS A 891 36.30 51.62 -36.73
C HIS A 891 35.89 51.69 -35.24
N TYR A 892 34.93 50.88 -34.79
CA TYR A 892 34.58 50.80 -33.37
C TYR A 892 35.73 50.28 -32.51
N ASN A 893 36.43 49.23 -32.96
CA ASN A 893 37.59 48.67 -32.25
C ASN A 893 38.78 49.66 -32.23
N ASN A 894 38.99 50.42 -33.31
CA ASN A 894 39.96 51.50 -33.34
C ASN A 894 39.60 52.62 -32.35
N ALA A 895 38.31 53.00 -32.27
CA ALA A 895 37.84 53.97 -31.28
C ALA A 895 38.12 53.50 -29.84
N GLN A 896 37.77 52.26 -29.47
CA GLN A 896 38.08 51.73 -28.13
C GLN A 896 39.60 51.71 -27.84
N THR A 897 40.41 51.43 -28.85
CA THR A 897 41.88 51.49 -28.76
C THR A 897 42.40 52.93 -28.57
N ALA A 898 41.76 53.93 -29.18
CA ALA A 898 42.09 55.34 -28.96
C ALA A 898 41.64 55.82 -27.56
N LEU A 899 40.46 55.37 -27.10
CA LEU A 899 39.92 55.70 -25.78
C LEU A 899 40.82 55.18 -24.64
N THR A 900 41.31 53.94 -24.74
CA THR A 900 42.28 53.38 -23.77
C THR A 900 43.63 54.10 -23.75
N LYS A 901 43.97 54.85 -24.82
CA LYS A 901 45.16 55.71 -24.92
C LYS A 901 44.89 57.18 -24.56
N ALA A 902 43.66 57.50 -24.13
CA ALA A 902 43.17 58.86 -23.89
C ALA A 902 43.25 59.81 -25.10
N ASP A 903 43.35 59.27 -26.32
CA ASP A 903 43.30 60.06 -27.56
C ASP A 903 41.85 60.32 -27.96
N LEU A 904 41.27 61.34 -27.32
CA LEU A 904 39.88 61.75 -27.55
C LEU A 904 39.62 62.28 -28.96
N ALA A 905 40.65 62.80 -29.65
CA ALA A 905 40.50 63.31 -31.01
C ALA A 905 40.33 62.16 -32.01
N THR A 906 41.17 61.13 -31.89
CA THR A 906 41.07 59.92 -32.72
C THR A 906 39.82 59.11 -32.35
N TYR A 907 39.47 58.99 -31.07
CA TYR A 907 38.21 58.38 -30.63
C TYR A 907 37.00 59.02 -31.30
N GLN A 908 36.90 60.36 -31.30
CA GLN A 908 35.78 61.07 -31.92
C GLN A 908 35.75 60.87 -33.45
N SER A 909 36.93 60.87 -34.10
CA SER A 909 37.05 60.62 -35.55
C SER A 909 36.56 59.22 -35.93
N GLU A 910 37.02 58.19 -35.23
CA GLU A 910 36.63 56.79 -35.48
C GLU A 910 35.14 56.57 -35.19
N MET A 911 34.60 57.11 -34.08
CA MET A 911 33.16 57.01 -33.78
C MET A 911 32.28 57.75 -34.81
N ASN A 912 32.75 58.86 -35.40
CA ASN A 912 32.05 59.51 -36.51
C ASN A 912 31.98 58.60 -37.75
N GLN A 913 33.04 57.84 -38.06
CA GLN A 913 33.03 56.85 -39.15
C GLN A 913 32.06 55.70 -38.87
N VAL A 914 32.01 55.18 -37.64
CA VAL A 914 30.98 54.20 -37.23
C VAL A 914 29.57 54.75 -37.48
N GLY A 915 29.30 56.00 -37.09
CA GLY A 915 28.02 56.66 -37.32
C GLY A 915 27.65 56.75 -38.82
N GLN A 916 28.59 57.10 -39.69
CA GLN A 916 28.37 57.15 -41.14
C GLN A 916 28.12 55.77 -41.74
N LEU A 917 28.84 54.74 -41.30
CA LEU A 917 28.65 53.37 -41.78
C LEU A 917 27.31 52.79 -41.33
N LEU A 918 26.86 53.07 -40.11
CA LEU A 918 25.52 52.71 -39.63
C LEU A 918 24.40 53.39 -40.44
N GLN A 919 24.60 54.66 -40.85
CA GLN A 919 23.67 55.34 -41.76
C GLN A 919 23.64 54.69 -43.15
N GLN A 920 24.79 54.27 -43.69
CA GLN A 920 24.87 53.56 -44.97
C GLN A 920 24.22 52.17 -44.91
N ILE A 921 24.40 51.43 -43.81
CA ILE A 921 23.72 50.15 -43.55
C ILE A 921 22.20 50.36 -43.54
N ASN A 922 21.72 51.36 -42.78
CA ASN A 922 20.29 51.67 -42.70
C ASN A 922 19.71 52.08 -44.06
N ALA A 923 20.41 52.91 -44.84
CA ALA A 923 19.98 53.28 -46.20
C ALA A 923 19.95 52.07 -47.15
N ALA A 924 20.95 51.19 -47.08
CA ALA A 924 21.02 49.96 -47.88
C ALA A 924 19.93 48.93 -47.50
N GLN A 925 19.40 48.96 -46.28
CA GLN A 925 18.30 48.12 -45.82
C GLN A 925 16.91 48.72 -46.08
N THR A 926 16.77 50.05 -46.15
CA THR A 926 15.48 50.75 -46.28
C THR A 926 15.16 51.26 -47.69
N GLY A 927 16.08 51.11 -48.65
CA GLY A 927 15.83 51.37 -50.08
C GLY A 927 15.52 52.83 -50.44
N SER A 928 15.81 53.78 -49.54
CA SER A 928 15.49 55.20 -49.71
C SER A 928 16.74 56.01 -50.11
N PRO A 929 16.66 56.95 -51.08
CA PRO A 929 17.80 57.77 -51.48
C PRO A 929 18.19 58.77 -50.38
N PRO A 930 19.47 59.19 -50.31
CA PRO A 930 19.94 60.13 -49.30
C PRO A 930 19.28 61.51 -49.46
N PRO A 931 18.98 62.23 -48.36
CA PRO A 931 18.34 63.53 -48.43
C PRO A 931 19.29 64.55 -49.10
N SER A 932 18.78 65.23 -50.13
CA SER A 932 19.47 66.33 -50.80
C SER A 932 19.62 67.53 -49.88
N ALA A 933 20.76 68.22 -49.98
CA ALA A 933 21.07 69.39 -49.14
C ALA A 933 20.05 70.52 -49.30
N SER A 934 19.46 70.97 -48.18
CA SER A 934 18.66 72.20 -48.12
C SER A 934 19.56 73.44 -47.93
N PRO A 935 19.20 74.59 -48.52
CA PRO A 935 20.08 75.76 -48.59
C PRO A 935 20.19 76.56 -47.30
N SER A 936 21.28 77.32 -47.18
CA SER A 936 21.57 78.23 -46.06
C SER A 936 20.50 79.32 -45.87
N PRO A 937 20.12 79.68 -44.63
CA PRO A 937 19.31 80.86 -44.37
C PRO A 937 20.11 82.14 -44.57
N SER A 938 19.54 83.10 -45.31
CA SER A 938 20.04 84.48 -45.38
C SER A 938 19.63 85.28 -44.14
N ALA A 939 20.42 86.28 -43.76
CA ALA A 939 20.22 87.09 -42.57
C ALA A 939 19.18 88.22 -42.74
N SER A 940 18.54 88.63 -41.64
CA SER A 940 17.83 89.90 -41.42
C SER A 940 17.47 90.03 -39.91
N PRO A 941 17.22 91.23 -39.36
CA PRO A 941 18.25 92.22 -39.04
C PRO A 941 18.26 92.57 -37.53
N ARG A 942 19.12 93.53 -37.13
CA ARG A 942 19.19 94.04 -35.74
C ARG A 942 17.94 94.81 -35.31
N SER A 943 17.49 94.56 -34.08
CA SER A 943 17.09 95.57 -33.09
C SER A 943 17.24 94.99 -31.69
#